data_AF-A0A813Y8P6-F1
#
_entry.id   AF-A0A813Y8P6-F1
#
_cell.length_a   1.000
_cell.length_b   1.000
_cell.length_c   1.000
_cell.angle_alpha   90.00
_cell.angle_beta   90.00
_cell.angle_gamma   90.00
#
_symmetry.space_group_name_H-M   'P 1'
#
loop_
_entity.id
_entity.type
_entity.pdbx_description
1 polymer ?
#
loop_
_entity_poly.entity_id
_entity_poly.type
_entity_poly.pdbx_seq_one_letter_code
_entity_poly.pdbx_strand_id
1 'polypeptide(L)'
;MNQNLAIQVFTNNHLENDLVHAVQNGAPLPVRPETLNELRMTQRSLTDVFPVPQNSLSHRCLGVLYDQTRGFIIIGYDLALQNGINWERARTKFQSFLARHLDTAHVDIDVIGIAWNASQCWYIMRKNEVIIRALTANANNDEHMDYTKIKMISKPSTLETLPDEVLLEVCEYLLNVDILYSFFDLNSRMRRMISQYYDSISLHKASIVQSTYLCQTVLPQIGSCIQSLVVDRCYSVMQHELFIKHFSERMFRVFPSLKRISLVGFQYSHLVAFLDSLHDFKHLEEIHLHDLFGINEEHQADALRALLQANNKRLTSIMVNTESSFLQFHRTDCYTNIRRLRLTLRGIKDLGAFFVVVPNIQYLDVTLIEEDMENVPADEIMIDSLDHLVDFRLRSTKRWWNGEELAFMLLHLPNVKFLALFVCVLDEKLVYGNEILSLLPPRVQHFHYAIFYPPNMVFDHDNFIINSWPTSYPIVCHYSDDFGFLHTLPWHFKCITFPTSIGKEMCKPTKCKTGYDTGVKRLEVALDKSLSLSDSLGVIAQCRRLKHLIVFVNSTNEASKEEAQNASVNLPVFLQLTQIYIYASNIVGFEQFSSIFSSAPNLIRLDLPCDYLLNLLEKQPIRNLLGQRIKSLVILDATKASSVKLTEENVHLIAMTFTNLCDVYVDVTHLTSNSNEIVPSSMESMVIRLLSEFMPRKLISLVVDIQPSEEIKTNSKQWLYNNTILRHQLFDADFNKELNRLIIWM
;
A
#
# COMPACT_ATOMS: atom_id res chain seq x y z
N MET A 1 33.96 -60.29 -27.74
CA MET A 1 32.59 -59.72 -27.74
C MET A 1 32.53 -58.69 -26.61
N ASN A 2 32.78 -57.43 -26.95
CA ASN A 2 32.68 -56.30 -26.01
C ASN A 2 31.30 -55.66 -26.19
N GLN A 3 30.48 -55.67 -25.15
CA GLN A 3 29.24 -54.89 -25.12
C GLN A 3 29.54 -53.55 -24.44
N ASN A 4 29.50 -52.48 -25.23
CA ASN A 4 29.66 -51.10 -24.79
C ASN A 4 28.32 -50.57 -24.25
N LEU A 5 28.36 -49.83 -23.13
CA LEU A 5 27.22 -49.06 -22.62
C LEU A 5 27.47 -47.57 -22.91
N ALA A 6 26.46 -46.86 -23.43
CA ALA A 6 26.52 -45.43 -23.73
C ALA A 6 25.95 -44.60 -22.56
N ILE A 7 26.59 -43.48 -22.24
CA ILE A 7 26.03 -42.40 -21.43
C ILE A 7 25.72 -41.26 -22.40
N GLN A 8 24.50 -40.72 -22.37
CA GLN A 8 24.08 -39.61 -23.22
C GLN A 8 23.74 -38.41 -22.32
N VAL A 9 24.45 -37.30 -22.51
CA VAL A 9 24.20 -36.02 -21.81
C VAL A 9 23.40 -35.14 -22.75
N PHE A 10 22.21 -34.71 -22.35
CA PHE A 10 21.38 -33.78 -23.11
C PHE A 10 21.33 -32.43 -22.40
N THR A 11 21.70 -31.37 -23.11
CA THR A 11 21.58 -29.98 -22.67
C THR A 11 20.62 -29.25 -23.61
N ASN A 12 19.29 -29.40 -23.42
CA ASN A 12 18.34 -28.51 -24.10
C ASN A 12 16.93 -28.46 -23.47
N ASN A 13 16.32 -27.28 -23.49
CA ASN A 13 15.08 -26.90 -22.78
C ASN A 13 13.75 -27.34 -23.44
N HIS A 14 13.77 -28.23 -24.44
CA HIS A 14 12.55 -28.72 -25.12
C HIS A 14 12.29 -30.22 -24.98
N LEU A 15 13.02 -30.90 -24.09
CA LEU A 15 13.01 -32.37 -23.99
C LEU A 15 11.67 -32.99 -23.53
N GLU A 16 10.85 -32.26 -22.76
CA GLU A 16 9.70 -32.86 -22.07
C GLU A 16 8.57 -33.28 -23.03
N ASN A 17 8.30 -32.49 -24.09
CA ASN A 17 7.26 -32.80 -25.07
C ASN A 17 7.71 -33.91 -26.06
N ASP A 18 8.99 -33.93 -26.43
CA ASP A 18 9.53 -34.92 -27.37
C ASP A 18 9.71 -36.31 -26.71
N LEU A 19 10.01 -36.36 -25.40
CA LEU A 19 10.04 -37.59 -24.62
C LEU A 19 8.64 -38.19 -24.45
N VAL A 20 7.64 -37.38 -24.13
CA VAL A 20 6.26 -37.84 -24.00
C VAL A 20 5.75 -38.37 -25.36
N HIS A 21 6.07 -37.69 -26.46
CA HIS A 21 5.64 -38.11 -27.80
C HIS A 21 6.39 -39.35 -28.33
N ALA A 22 7.69 -39.51 -28.06
CA ALA A 22 8.45 -40.70 -28.45
C ALA A 22 8.06 -41.95 -27.63
N VAL A 23 7.75 -41.76 -26.34
CA VAL A 23 7.30 -42.84 -25.44
C VAL A 23 5.87 -43.28 -25.74
N GLN A 24 4.97 -42.36 -26.12
CA GLN A 24 3.62 -42.71 -26.56
C GLN A 24 3.59 -43.48 -27.88
N ASN A 25 4.62 -43.33 -28.74
CA ASN A 25 4.63 -43.87 -30.10
C ASN A 25 5.67 -44.98 -30.35
N GLY A 26 6.46 -45.38 -29.34
CA GLY A 26 7.39 -46.52 -29.44
C GLY A 26 8.52 -46.39 -30.47
N ALA A 27 8.90 -45.16 -30.86
CA ALA A 27 9.91 -44.93 -31.90
C ALA A 27 11.33 -44.77 -31.34
N PRO A 28 12.38 -45.35 -31.97
CA PRO A 28 13.77 -45.08 -31.59
C PRO A 28 14.23 -43.70 -32.09
N LEU A 29 14.88 -42.93 -31.20
CA LEU A 29 15.43 -41.60 -31.52
C LEU A 29 16.70 -41.71 -32.40
N PRO A 30 16.90 -40.81 -33.39
CA PRO A 30 18.07 -40.84 -34.26
C PRO A 30 19.31 -40.23 -33.58
N VAL A 31 20.46 -40.91 -33.69
CA VAL A 31 21.76 -40.44 -33.17
C VAL A 31 22.62 -39.94 -34.34
N ARG A 32 23.19 -38.73 -34.24
CA ARG A 32 24.23 -38.23 -35.16
C ARG A 32 25.64 -38.56 -34.65
N PRO A 33 26.64 -38.80 -35.52
CA PRO A 33 27.88 -39.49 -35.16
C PRO A 33 29.01 -38.63 -34.56
N GLU A 34 28.80 -37.36 -34.24
CA GLU A 34 29.91 -36.40 -34.02
C GLU A 34 30.19 -36.04 -32.55
N THR A 35 29.63 -36.77 -31.58
CA THR A 35 29.84 -36.46 -30.15
C THR A 35 30.33 -37.69 -29.39
N LEU A 36 31.59 -38.06 -29.62
CA LEU A 36 32.24 -39.15 -28.90
C LEU A 36 33.72 -38.86 -28.73
N ASN A 37 34.08 -38.18 -27.63
CA ASN A 37 35.38 -38.35 -27.01
C ASN A 37 35.31 -38.05 -25.50
N GLU A 38 35.98 -38.94 -24.76
CA GLU A 38 36.37 -38.87 -23.34
C GLU A 38 35.28 -39.02 -22.26
N LEU A 39 35.16 -40.24 -21.73
CA LEU A 39 35.22 -40.55 -20.28
C LEU A 39 35.12 -42.08 -20.09
N ARG A 40 36.15 -42.69 -19.49
CA ARG A 40 36.23 -44.14 -19.22
C ARG A 40 35.91 -44.42 -17.75
N MET A 41 34.92 -45.26 -17.47
CA MET A 41 34.80 -45.98 -16.19
C MET A 41 34.41 -47.44 -16.44
N THR A 42 35.07 -48.36 -15.75
CA THR A 42 34.84 -49.82 -15.83
C THR A 42 33.74 -50.29 -14.88
N GLN A 43 32.92 -51.23 -15.37
CA GLN A 43 31.74 -51.87 -14.74
C GLN A 43 31.89 -52.37 -13.28
N ARG A 44 33.13 -52.54 -12.78
CA ARG A 44 33.40 -53.09 -11.43
C ARG A 44 32.88 -52.21 -10.28
N SER A 45 32.82 -50.89 -10.45
CA SER A 45 32.53 -49.97 -9.32
C SER A 45 31.07 -49.90 -8.89
N LEU A 46 30.12 -50.23 -9.77
CA LEU A 46 28.67 -50.20 -9.49
C LEU A 46 28.15 -51.51 -8.85
N THR A 47 28.80 -52.64 -9.14
CA THR A 47 28.47 -53.95 -8.56
C THR A 47 28.76 -54.05 -7.06
N ASP A 48 29.70 -53.25 -6.53
CA ASP A 48 29.99 -53.19 -5.07
C ASP A 48 28.92 -52.41 -4.26
N VAL A 49 28.13 -51.60 -4.96
CA VAL A 49 27.02 -50.83 -4.37
C VAL A 49 25.75 -51.69 -4.30
N PHE A 50 25.50 -52.53 -5.31
CA PHE A 50 24.32 -53.40 -5.43
C PHE A 50 24.72 -54.85 -5.76
N PRO A 51 24.82 -55.75 -4.77
CA PRO A 51 25.15 -57.14 -5.03
C PRO A 51 23.94 -57.87 -5.62
N VAL A 52 24.10 -58.44 -6.82
CA VAL A 52 23.09 -59.27 -7.51
C VAL A 52 23.57 -60.74 -7.51
N PRO A 53 22.71 -61.74 -7.26
CA PRO A 53 23.06 -63.15 -7.41
C PRO A 53 23.37 -63.50 -8.88
N GLN A 54 24.43 -64.27 -9.13
CA GLN A 54 24.99 -64.52 -10.47
C GLN A 54 24.10 -65.28 -11.49
N ASN A 55 22.84 -65.61 -11.17
CA ASN A 55 21.96 -66.36 -12.06
C ASN A 55 20.62 -65.63 -12.31
N SER A 56 20.65 -64.51 -13.04
CA SER A 56 19.50 -64.00 -13.80
C SER A 56 19.98 -63.00 -14.85
N LEU A 57 20.28 -63.51 -16.05
CA LEU A 57 20.65 -62.70 -17.20
C LEU A 57 19.47 -62.64 -18.18
N SER A 58 18.60 -61.66 -18.00
CA SER A 58 17.81 -61.07 -19.10
C SER A 58 17.17 -59.75 -18.67
N HIS A 59 17.66 -58.65 -19.27
CA HIS A 59 17.23 -57.23 -19.15
C HIS A 59 17.67 -56.50 -17.87
N ARG A 60 18.12 -55.23 -17.82
CA ARG A 60 18.63 -54.16 -18.74
C ARG A 60 19.31 -53.13 -17.81
N CYS A 61 20.40 -52.45 -18.20
CA CYS A 61 20.87 -51.22 -17.52
C CYS A 61 20.05 -50.02 -18.04
N LEU A 62 19.47 -49.14 -17.22
CA LEU A 62 20.02 -48.12 -16.30
C LEU A 62 20.57 -46.88 -17.02
N GLY A 63 19.71 -45.88 -17.20
CA GLY A 63 20.10 -44.52 -17.60
C GLY A 63 20.23 -43.64 -16.37
N VAL A 64 21.23 -42.75 -16.37
CA VAL A 64 21.40 -41.67 -15.40
C VAL A 64 21.31 -40.36 -16.16
N LEU A 65 20.29 -39.55 -15.88
CA LEU A 65 20.12 -38.21 -16.43
C LEU A 65 20.49 -37.20 -15.35
N TYR A 66 21.44 -36.31 -15.65
CA TYR A 66 21.85 -35.23 -14.76
C TYR A 66 21.47 -33.89 -15.40
N ASP A 67 20.61 -33.14 -14.72
CA ASP A 67 20.28 -31.76 -15.11
C ASP A 67 21.13 -30.82 -14.25
N GLN A 68 22.16 -30.26 -14.87
CA GLN A 68 23.13 -29.38 -14.23
C GLN A 68 22.53 -28.01 -13.85
N THR A 69 21.45 -27.60 -14.53
CA THR A 69 20.71 -26.36 -14.26
C THR A 69 19.75 -26.49 -13.07
N ARG A 70 19.26 -27.69 -12.79
CA ARG A 70 18.26 -27.93 -11.74
C ARG A 70 18.75 -28.77 -10.56
N GLY A 71 19.96 -29.34 -10.64
CA GLY A 71 20.64 -29.98 -9.51
C GLY A 71 20.07 -31.34 -9.08
N PHE A 72 19.50 -32.13 -9.99
CA PHE A 72 18.99 -33.48 -9.68
C PHE A 72 19.49 -34.56 -10.64
N ILE A 73 19.46 -35.81 -10.15
CA ILE A 73 19.83 -37.02 -10.90
C ILE A 73 18.61 -37.93 -10.99
N ILE A 74 18.26 -38.37 -12.21
CA ILE A 74 17.21 -39.37 -12.46
C ILE A 74 17.88 -40.73 -12.69
N ILE A 75 17.46 -41.75 -11.95
CA ILE A 75 17.92 -43.14 -12.12
C ILE A 75 16.71 -44.04 -12.39
N GLY A 76 16.72 -44.74 -13.52
CA GLY A 76 15.71 -45.76 -13.85
C GLY A 76 16.20 -47.18 -13.56
N TYR A 77 15.43 -47.98 -12.82
CA TYR A 77 15.73 -49.39 -12.53
C TYR A 77 14.54 -50.30 -12.89
N ASP A 78 14.83 -51.51 -13.40
CA ASP A 78 13.82 -52.54 -13.72
C ASP A 78 13.59 -53.46 -12.52
N LEU A 79 12.37 -53.48 -11.99
CA LEU A 79 12.08 -54.01 -10.65
C LEU A 79 11.59 -55.47 -10.73
N ALA A 80 12.48 -56.36 -11.13
CA ALA A 80 12.25 -57.80 -11.04
C ALA A 80 13.06 -58.41 -9.89
N LEU A 81 12.82 -57.99 -8.64
CA LEU A 81 13.31 -58.71 -7.46
C LEU A 81 12.41 -58.42 -6.25
N GLN A 82 11.58 -59.40 -5.92
CA GLN A 82 10.87 -59.47 -4.65
C GLN A 82 11.88 -59.54 -3.48
N ASN A 83 11.56 -58.80 -2.42
CA ASN A 83 12.07 -58.92 -1.05
C ASN A 83 13.56 -58.60 -0.81
N GLY A 84 13.82 -57.50 -0.08
CA GLY A 84 15.00 -57.40 0.78
C GLY A 84 15.98 -56.25 0.52
N ILE A 85 15.69 -55.28 -0.35
CA ILE A 85 16.59 -54.12 -0.52
C ILE A 85 16.33 -53.10 0.60
N ASN A 86 17.32 -52.92 1.48
CA ASN A 86 17.35 -51.82 2.44
C ASN A 86 17.75 -50.53 1.70
N TRP A 87 16.74 -49.74 1.31
CA TRP A 87 16.88 -48.54 0.49
C TRP A 87 17.71 -47.43 1.13
N GLU A 88 17.65 -47.30 2.45
CA GLU A 88 18.48 -46.35 3.19
C GLU A 88 19.97 -46.69 3.05
N ARG A 89 20.32 -47.98 3.11
CA ARG A 89 21.70 -48.44 2.91
C ARG A 89 22.18 -48.22 1.48
N ALA A 90 21.34 -48.46 0.48
CA ALA A 90 21.65 -48.20 -0.93
C ALA A 90 21.86 -46.69 -1.19
N ARG A 91 20.99 -45.84 -0.65
CA ARG A 91 21.10 -44.38 -0.69
C ARG A 91 22.41 -43.89 -0.09
N THR A 92 22.76 -44.33 1.12
CA THR A 92 23.99 -43.89 1.82
C THR A 92 25.25 -44.30 1.07
N LYS A 93 25.27 -45.53 0.50
CA LYS A 93 26.41 -45.98 -0.33
C LYS A 93 26.52 -45.18 -1.63
N PHE A 94 25.40 -44.86 -2.28
CA PHE A 94 25.39 -44.09 -3.53
C PHE A 94 25.78 -42.63 -3.31
N GLN A 95 25.29 -41.99 -2.25
CA GLN A 95 25.73 -40.65 -1.83
C GLN A 95 27.24 -40.63 -1.51
N SER A 96 27.75 -41.67 -0.83
CA SER A 96 29.18 -41.83 -0.56
C SER A 96 30.02 -42.08 -1.83
N PHE A 97 29.43 -42.69 -2.86
CA PHE A 97 30.06 -42.90 -4.16
C PHE A 97 30.14 -41.59 -4.95
N LEU A 98 29.05 -40.82 -5.01
CA LEU A 98 29.00 -39.50 -5.64
C LEU A 98 29.99 -38.54 -4.96
N ALA A 99 30.01 -38.48 -3.63
CA ALA A 99 30.93 -37.65 -2.86
C ALA A 99 32.42 -37.99 -3.06
N ARG A 100 32.74 -39.20 -3.55
CA ARG A 100 34.12 -39.63 -3.85
C ARG A 100 34.58 -39.36 -5.28
N HIS A 101 33.65 -39.19 -6.22
CA HIS A 101 33.95 -39.12 -7.66
C HIS A 101 33.57 -37.79 -8.29
N LEU A 102 32.66 -37.05 -7.66
CA LEU A 102 32.37 -35.66 -7.96
C LEU A 102 33.02 -34.88 -6.83
N ASP A 103 34.10 -34.15 -7.14
CA ASP A 103 34.92 -33.39 -6.18
C ASP A 103 34.16 -32.15 -5.67
N THR A 104 32.95 -32.37 -5.15
CA THR A 104 31.97 -31.36 -4.76
C THR A 104 31.45 -31.74 -3.38
N ALA A 105 32.15 -31.28 -2.34
CA ALA A 105 31.81 -31.59 -0.96
C ALA A 105 30.46 -31.03 -0.48
N HIS A 106 29.77 -30.18 -1.24
CA HIS A 106 28.50 -29.57 -0.82
C HIS A 106 27.55 -29.26 -1.99
N VAL A 107 27.08 -30.28 -2.71
CA VAL A 107 25.91 -30.14 -3.58
C VAL A 107 24.79 -31.01 -3.04
N ASP A 108 23.70 -30.36 -2.63
CA ASP A 108 22.49 -30.98 -2.10
C ASP A 108 21.67 -31.54 -3.27
N ILE A 109 22.09 -32.69 -3.81
CA ILE A 109 21.48 -33.30 -5.01
C ILE A 109 20.18 -34.04 -4.63
N ASP A 110 19.06 -33.64 -5.22
CA ASP A 110 17.80 -34.39 -5.16
C ASP A 110 17.93 -35.65 -6.07
N VAL A 111 17.72 -36.84 -5.50
CA VAL A 111 17.74 -38.10 -6.24
C VAL A 111 16.30 -38.50 -6.57
N ILE A 112 15.95 -38.50 -7.85
CA ILE A 112 14.64 -38.90 -8.34
C ILE A 112 14.76 -40.33 -8.87
N GLY A 113 14.19 -41.29 -8.12
CA GLY A 113 14.13 -42.69 -8.55
C GLY A 113 12.83 -42.96 -9.30
N ILE A 114 12.90 -43.53 -10.51
CA ILE A 114 11.74 -44.00 -11.27
C ILE A 114 11.76 -45.53 -11.27
N ALA A 115 10.72 -46.13 -10.70
CA ALA A 115 10.52 -47.58 -10.72
C ALA A 115 9.49 -47.95 -11.79
N TRP A 116 9.79 -48.97 -12.59
CA TRP A 116 8.88 -49.55 -13.57
C TRP A 116 8.35 -50.90 -13.03
N ASN A 117 7.02 -51.06 -12.97
CA ASN A 117 6.37 -52.36 -12.82
C ASN A 117 5.40 -52.55 -14.00
N ALA A 118 5.17 -53.80 -14.42
CA ALA A 118 4.23 -54.20 -15.46
C ALA A 118 2.77 -53.72 -15.23
N SER A 119 2.45 -53.25 -14.02
CA SER A 119 1.27 -52.42 -13.75
C SER A 119 1.69 -50.94 -13.62
N GLN A 120 1.35 -50.14 -14.64
CA GLN A 120 1.78 -48.74 -14.83
C GLN A 120 1.55 -47.85 -13.60
N CYS A 121 2.60 -47.59 -12.81
CA CYS A 121 2.63 -46.56 -11.79
C CYS A 121 4.02 -45.93 -11.74
N TRP A 122 4.07 -44.60 -11.70
CA TRP A 122 5.32 -43.83 -11.62
C TRP A 122 5.49 -43.31 -10.20
N TYR A 123 6.70 -43.43 -9.66
CA TYR A 123 7.07 -42.86 -8.37
C TYR A 123 8.02 -41.69 -8.60
N ILE A 124 7.72 -40.54 -8.00
CA ILE A 124 8.63 -39.40 -7.93
C ILE A 124 8.87 -39.12 -6.46
N MET A 125 10.11 -39.27 -6.03
CA MET A 125 10.53 -38.93 -4.66
C MET A 125 11.30 -37.63 -4.68
N ARG A 126 10.89 -36.68 -3.85
CA ARG A 126 11.61 -35.44 -3.57
C ARG A 126 11.96 -35.42 -2.07
N LYS A 127 12.99 -34.68 -1.67
CA LYS A 127 13.40 -34.58 -0.25
C LYS A 127 12.16 -34.26 0.63
N ASN A 128 11.76 -35.25 1.43
CA ASN A 128 10.61 -35.25 2.37
C ASN A 128 9.18 -35.43 1.79
N GLU A 129 9.01 -35.76 0.51
CA GLU A 129 7.69 -36.04 -0.08
C GLU A 129 7.71 -37.26 -1.01
N VAL A 130 6.73 -38.16 -0.84
CA VAL A 130 6.43 -39.24 -1.78
C VAL A 130 5.22 -38.80 -2.61
N ILE A 131 5.43 -38.44 -3.87
CA ILE A 131 4.32 -38.13 -4.79
C ILE A 131 4.02 -39.39 -5.59
N ILE A 132 2.86 -40.01 -5.31
CA ILE A 132 2.34 -41.14 -6.09
C ILE A 132 1.37 -40.57 -7.14
N ARG A 133 1.73 -40.66 -8.42
CA ARG A 133 0.76 -40.46 -9.53
C ARG A 133 0.47 -41.81 -10.15
N ALA A 134 -0.71 -42.34 -9.89
CA ALA A 134 -1.27 -43.41 -10.70
C ALA A 134 -1.79 -42.80 -12.01
N LEU A 135 -1.12 -43.09 -13.13
CA LEU A 135 -1.67 -42.86 -14.46
C LEU A 135 -2.22 -44.20 -14.95
N THR A 136 -3.52 -44.42 -14.76
CA THR A 136 -4.21 -45.52 -15.43
C THR A 136 -4.70 -45.03 -16.78
N ALA A 137 -4.01 -45.44 -17.85
CA ALA A 137 -4.62 -45.45 -19.17
C ALA A 137 -5.53 -46.68 -19.22
N ASN A 138 -6.84 -46.50 -19.23
CA ASN A 138 -7.75 -47.53 -19.71
C ASN A 138 -8.80 -46.91 -20.63
N ALA A 139 -8.69 -47.26 -21.90
CA ALA A 139 -9.81 -47.28 -22.82
C ALA A 139 -10.76 -48.42 -22.40
N ASN A 140 -12.05 -48.10 -22.32
CA ASN A 140 -13.18 -49.01 -22.28
C ASN A 140 -13.30 -49.96 -21.07
N ASN A 141 -14.01 -49.53 -20.03
CA ASN A 141 -15.32 -50.08 -19.64
C ASN A 141 -15.76 -49.56 -18.27
N ASP A 142 -17.06 -49.33 -18.15
CA ASP A 142 -17.79 -49.06 -16.92
C ASP A 142 -17.54 -50.15 -15.86
N GLU A 143 -17.05 -49.75 -14.69
CA GLU A 143 -17.53 -50.22 -13.39
C GLU A 143 -16.84 -49.41 -12.25
N HIS A 144 -17.61 -49.16 -11.19
CA HIS A 144 -17.31 -48.31 -10.04
C HIS A 144 -15.83 -48.27 -9.58
N MET A 145 -15.18 -47.12 -9.76
CA MET A 145 -13.93 -46.78 -9.06
C MET A 145 -14.22 -46.08 -7.73
N ASP A 146 -13.90 -46.77 -6.64
CA ASP A 146 -13.85 -46.24 -5.28
C ASP A 146 -12.55 -45.42 -5.10
N TYR A 147 -12.67 -44.09 -5.03
CA TYR A 147 -11.54 -43.20 -4.77
C TYR A 147 -11.14 -43.29 -3.29
N THR A 148 -10.24 -44.21 -2.96
CA THR A 148 -9.57 -44.20 -1.65
C THR A 148 -8.63 -42.99 -1.60
N LYS A 149 -9.08 -41.90 -0.95
CA LYS A 149 -8.25 -40.74 -0.59
C LYS A 149 -7.02 -41.20 0.19
N ILE A 150 -5.87 -41.31 -0.47
CA ILE A 150 -4.58 -41.44 0.22
C ILE A 150 -4.25 -40.08 0.83
N LYS A 151 -4.49 -39.97 2.13
CA LYS A 151 -4.16 -38.80 2.96
C LYS A 151 -2.64 -38.78 3.12
N MET A 152 -1.95 -37.88 2.40
CA MET A 152 -0.57 -37.54 2.74
C MET A 152 -0.57 -37.07 4.20
N ILE A 153 0.05 -37.84 5.09
CA ILE A 153 0.35 -37.38 6.45
C ILE A 153 1.66 -36.61 6.35
N SER A 154 1.61 -35.42 5.74
CA SER A 154 2.63 -34.41 6.03
C SER A 154 2.51 -34.09 7.52
N LYS A 155 3.63 -34.05 8.25
CA LYS A 155 3.60 -33.51 9.62
C LYS A 155 2.92 -32.13 9.54
N PRO A 156 1.89 -31.86 10.36
CA PRO A 156 1.24 -30.57 10.33
C PRO A 156 2.30 -29.50 10.51
N SER A 157 2.22 -28.46 9.69
CA SER A 157 3.05 -27.28 9.84
C SER A 157 2.96 -26.81 11.30
N THR A 158 4.06 -26.32 11.87
CA THR A 158 4.02 -25.74 13.23
C THR A 158 2.97 -24.63 13.35
N LEU A 159 2.67 -23.93 12.25
CA LEU A 159 1.58 -22.95 12.18
C LEU A 159 0.20 -23.58 12.42
N GLU A 160 -0.05 -24.78 11.90
CA GLU A 160 -1.32 -25.50 12.08
C GLU A 160 -1.50 -26.02 13.50
N THR A 161 -0.46 -25.98 14.34
CA THR A 161 -0.55 -26.35 15.76
C THR A 161 -0.84 -25.17 16.68
N LEU A 162 -0.69 -23.93 16.18
CA LEU A 162 -1.01 -22.74 16.97
C LEU A 162 -2.53 -22.66 17.22
N PRO A 163 -2.99 -22.13 18.37
CA PRO A 163 -4.40 -21.84 18.62
C PRO A 163 -4.97 -20.81 17.63
N ASP A 164 -6.29 -20.83 17.40
CA ASP A 164 -6.96 -19.89 16.48
C ASP A 164 -6.75 -18.44 16.94
N GLU A 165 -6.74 -18.20 18.26
CA GLU A 165 -6.56 -16.88 18.86
C GLU A 165 -5.20 -16.26 18.49
N VAL A 166 -4.13 -17.06 18.51
CA VAL A 166 -2.78 -16.58 18.16
C VAL A 166 -2.70 -16.28 16.66
N LEU A 167 -3.34 -17.10 15.83
CA LEU A 167 -3.35 -16.88 14.38
C LEU A 167 -4.18 -15.65 14.00
N LEU A 168 -5.31 -15.43 14.67
CA LEU A 168 -6.13 -14.24 14.48
C LEU A 168 -5.38 -12.98 14.90
N GLU A 169 -4.69 -13.01 16.04
CA GLU A 169 -3.81 -11.92 16.48
C GLU A 169 -2.73 -11.62 15.44
N VAL A 170 -2.07 -12.65 14.89
CA VAL A 170 -1.10 -12.48 13.81
C VAL A 170 -1.75 -11.86 12.56
N CYS A 171 -2.96 -12.29 12.20
CA CYS A 171 -3.69 -11.75 11.06
C CYS A 171 -4.05 -10.27 11.24
N GLU A 172 -4.20 -9.75 12.46
CA GLU A 172 -4.42 -8.31 12.69
C GLU A 172 -3.25 -7.44 12.21
N TYR A 173 -2.05 -8.01 12.10
CA TYR A 173 -0.86 -7.33 11.59
C TYR A 173 -0.63 -7.52 10.08
N LEU A 174 -1.46 -8.32 9.41
CA LEU A 174 -1.34 -8.62 7.98
C LEU A 174 -2.33 -7.80 7.15
N LEU A 175 -1.99 -7.59 5.87
CA LEU A 175 -2.93 -7.00 4.93
C LEU A 175 -4.00 -8.04 4.56
N ASN A 176 -5.21 -7.56 4.26
CA ASN A 176 -6.32 -8.42 3.84
C ASN A 176 -5.94 -9.28 2.62
N VAL A 177 -5.22 -8.71 1.65
CA VAL A 177 -4.71 -9.44 0.48
C VAL A 177 -3.73 -10.56 0.85
N ASP A 178 -2.86 -10.34 1.84
CA ASP A 178 -1.89 -11.34 2.28
C ASP A 178 -2.58 -12.51 2.99
N ILE A 179 -3.57 -12.20 3.83
CA ILE A 179 -4.39 -13.20 4.53
C ILE A 179 -5.11 -14.09 3.51
N LEU A 180 -5.82 -13.47 2.56
CA LEU A 180 -6.59 -14.20 1.56
C LEU A 180 -5.67 -14.98 0.62
N TYR A 181 -4.61 -14.36 0.11
CA TYR A 181 -3.70 -15.04 -0.80
C TYR A 181 -3.02 -16.25 -0.14
N SER A 182 -2.67 -16.15 1.16
CA SER A 182 -1.92 -17.20 1.86
C SER A 182 -2.80 -18.30 2.45
N PHE A 183 -4.01 -17.97 2.91
CA PHE A 183 -4.84 -18.88 3.71
C PHE A 183 -6.14 -19.30 3.03
N PHE A 184 -6.54 -18.64 1.93
CA PHE A 184 -7.73 -19.05 1.19
C PHE A 184 -7.53 -20.45 0.60
N ASP A 185 -8.48 -21.34 0.89
CA ASP A 185 -8.48 -22.75 0.48
C ASP A 185 -7.31 -23.62 0.96
N LEU A 186 -6.51 -23.14 1.93
CA LEU A 186 -5.41 -23.92 2.49
C LEU A 186 -5.91 -25.19 3.20
N ASN A 187 -6.85 -25.03 4.15
CA ASN A 187 -7.59 -26.13 4.77
C ASN A 187 -8.89 -25.59 5.42
N SER A 188 -9.78 -26.50 5.86
CA SER A 188 -11.09 -26.11 6.41
C SER A 188 -10.99 -25.26 7.69
N ARG A 189 -9.96 -25.50 8.51
CA ARG A 189 -9.73 -24.74 9.74
C ARG A 189 -9.34 -23.30 9.40
N MET A 190 -8.35 -23.12 8.53
CA MET A 190 -7.88 -21.80 8.09
C MET A 190 -8.98 -21.04 7.35
N ARG A 191 -9.73 -21.70 6.47
CA ARG A 191 -10.89 -21.09 5.79
C ARG A 191 -11.93 -20.56 6.79
N ARG A 192 -12.26 -21.35 7.82
CA ARG A 192 -13.17 -20.91 8.88
C ARG A 192 -12.60 -19.74 9.67
N MET A 193 -11.33 -19.82 10.04
CA MET A 193 -10.64 -18.78 10.80
C MET A 193 -10.64 -17.44 10.05
N ILE A 194 -10.27 -17.43 8.77
CA ILE A 194 -10.18 -16.19 8.01
C ILE A 194 -11.54 -15.66 7.51
N SER A 195 -12.63 -16.40 7.72
CA SER A 195 -13.96 -16.01 7.21
C SER A 195 -14.45 -14.67 7.78
N GLN A 196 -13.97 -14.27 8.95
CA GLN A 196 -14.24 -12.96 9.52
C GLN A 196 -13.63 -11.80 8.71
N TYR A 197 -12.62 -12.05 7.88
CA TYR A 197 -12.01 -11.05 7.01
C TYR A 197 -12.70 -10.94 5.65
N TYR A 198 -13.77 -11.71 5.41
CA TYR A 198 -14.51 -11.69 4.13
C TYR A 198 -15.49 -10.53 4.03
N ASP A 199 -15.89 -9.93 5.15
CA ASP A 199 -16.88 -8.85 5.17
C ASP A 199 -16.32 -7.53 4.63
N SER A 200 -15.03 -7.27 4.87
CA SER A 200 -14.32 -6.05 4.52
C SER A 200 -13.01 -6.38 3.85
N ILE A 201 -13.03 -6.32 2.51
CA ILE A 201 -11.88 -6.64 1.67
C ILE A 201 -11.17 -5.36 1.26
N SER A 202 -9.84 -5.39 1.33
CA SER A 202 -9.00 -4.31 0.81
C SER A 202 -7.98 -4.87 -0.16
N LEU A 203 -8.00 -4.40 -1.41
CA LEU A 203 -7.03 -4.79 -2.43
C LEU A 203 -5.72 -4.00 -2.36
N HIS A 204 -5.63 -3.05 -1.44
CA HIS A 204 -4.46 -2.21 -1.21
C HIS A 204 -3.15 -3.02 -1.14
N LYS A 205 -2.13 -2.57 -1.89
CA LYS A 205 -0.77 -3.14 -1.95
C LYS A 205 -0.66 -4.58 -2.44
N ALA A 206 -1.68 -5.12 -3.13
CA ALA A 206 -1.51 -6.42 -3.76
C ALA A 206 -0.61 -6.34 -5.00
N SER A 207 0.29 -7.31 -5.13
CA SER A 207 1.04 -7.54 -6.37
C SER A 207 0.13 -7.90 -7.53
N ILE A 208 0.65 -7.88 -8.76
CA ILE A 208 -0.11 -8.29 -9.94
C ILE A 208 -0.56 -9.75 -9.84
N VAL A 209 0.31 -10.62 -9.30
CA VAL A 209 0.02 -12.04 -9.08
C VAL A 209 -1.08 -12.20 -8.03
N GLN A 210 -0.96 -11.50 -6.89
CA GLN A 210 -1.97 -11.54 -5.83
C GLN A 210 -3.31 -10.99 -6.33
N SER A 211 -3.30 -9.84 -7.00
CA SER A 211 -4.53 -9.22 -7.53
C SER A 211 -5.21 -10.09 -8.57
N THR A 212 -4.43 -10.72 -9.46
CA THR A 212 -4.97 -11.66 -10.46
C THR A 212 -5.61 -12.86 -9.78
N TYR A 213 -4.91 -13.49 -8.83
CA TYR A 213 -5.46 -14.61 -8.06
C TYR A 213 -6.74 -14.25 -7.31
N LEU A 214 -6.74 -13.08 -6.64
CA LEU A 214 -7.91 -12.60 -5.91
C LEU A 214 -9.09 -12.36 -6.83
N CYS A 215 -8.89 -11.66 -7.96
CA CYS A 215 -9.96 -11.35 -8.91
C CYS A 215 -10.51 -12.59 -9.61
N GLN A 216 -9.66 -13.56 -9.94
CA GLN A 216 -10.07 -14.74 -10.71
C GLN A 216 -10.60 -15.88 -9.85
N THR A 217 -10.04 -16.06 -8.65
CA THR A 217 -10.27 -17.26 -7.84
C THR A 217 -11.01 -16.97 -6.54
N VAL A 218 -10.59 -15.95 -5.78
CA VAL A 218 -11.07 -15.74 -4.41
C VAL A 218 -12.38 -14.95 -4.39
N LEU A 219 -12.37 -13.73 -4.94
CA LEU A 219 -13.51 -12.82 -4.89
C LEU A 219 -14.79 -13.39 -5.49
N PRO A 220 -14.76 -14.14 -6.62
CA PRO A 220 -15.97 -14.79 -7.14
C PRO A 220 -16.62 -15.78 -6.16
N GLN A 221 -15.85 -16.39 -5.26
CA GLN A 221 -16.35 -17.39 -4.31
C GLN A 221 -16.88 -16.76 -3.02
N ILE A 222 -16.25 -15.70 -2.54
CA ILE A 222 -16.64 -15.04 -1.28
C ILE A 222 -17.47 -13.76 -1.49
N GLY A 223 -17.66 -13.32 -2.73
CA GLY A 223 -18.22 -12.00 -3.05
C GLY A 223 -19.57 -11.71 -2.41
N SER A 224 -20.42 -12.73 -2.23
CA SER A 224 -21.70 -12.62 -1.53
C SER A 224 -21.60 -12.22 -0.06
N CYS A 225 -20.45 -12.43 0.58
CA CYS A 225 -20.16 -12.06 1.97
C CYS A 225 -19.60 -10.63 2.10
N ILE A 226 -19.07 -10.06 1.01
CA ILE A 226 -18.38 -8.76 1.04
C ILE A 226 -19.40 -7.64 1.20
N GLN A 227 -19.24 -6.87 2.27
CA GLN A 227 -20.03 -5.68 2.57
C GLN A 227 -19.25 -4.38 2.37
N SER A 228 -17.91 -4.44 2.45
CA SER A 228 -17.03 -3.30 2.24
C SER A 228 -15.88 -3.70 1.32
N LEU A 229 -15.62 -2.90 0.29
CA LEU A 229 -14.54 -3.14 -0.67
C LEU A 229 -13.68 -1.90 -0.82
N VAL A 230 -12.35 -2.04 -0.69
CA VAL A 230 -11.38 -1.00 -1.02
C VAL A 230 -10.69 -1.35 -2.33
N VAL A 231 -10.83 -0.48 -3.33
CA VAL A 231 -10.09 -0.53 -4.60
C VAL A 231 -9.06 0.58 -4.59
N ASP A 232 -7.80 0.22 -4.74
CA ASP A 232 -6.68 1.14 -4.63
C ASP A 232 -6.02 1.35 -6.00
N ARG A 233 -5.67 2.61 -6.28
CA ARG A 233 -4.93 3.05 -7.46
C ARG A 233 -3.66 3.84 -7.12
N CYS A 234 -3.43 4.20 -5.86
CA CYS A 234 -2.21 4.87 -5.39
C CYS A 234 -0.95 4.01 -5.59
N TYR A 235 -1.05 2.70 -5.37
CA TYR A 235 0.10 1.79 -5.43
C TYR A 235 0.31 1.21 -6.82
N SER A 236 -0.78 0.96 -7.54
CA SER A 236 -0.73 0.53 -8.92
C SER A 236 -1.92 1.10 -9.66
N VAL A 237 -1.64 1.97 -10.62
CA VAL A 237 -2.66 2.49 -11.53
C VAL A 237 -3.37 1.35 -12.26
N MET A 238 -2.72 0.20 -12.47
CA MET A 238 -3.24 -0.94 -13.20
C MET A 238 -4.14 -1.86 -12.37
N GLN A 239 -4.09 -1.78 -11.02
CA GLN A 239 -4.91 -2.65 -10.17
C GLN A 239 -6.41 -2.41 -10.40
N HIS A 240 -6.82 -1.16 -10.54
CA HIS A 240 -8.23 -0.84 -10.80
C HIS A 240 -8.66 -1.34 -12.20
N GLU A 241 -7.79 -1.28 -13.21
CA GLU A 241 -8.09 -1.77 -14.56
C GLU A 241 -8.27 -3.28 -14.57
N LEU A 242 -7.38 -3.99 -13.86
CA LEU A 242 -7.51 -5.43 -13.67
C LEU A 242 -8.83 -5.77 -12.98
N PHE A 243 -9.20 -5.03 -11.93
CA PHE A 243 -10.46 -5.23 -11.21
C PHE A 243 -11.67 -4.98 -12.12
N ILE A 244 -11.72 -3.83 -12.80
CA ILE A 244 -12.79 -3.47 -13.74
C ILE A 244 -12.90 -4.50 -14.86
N LYS A 245 -11.79 -4.95 -15.44
CA LYS A 245 -11.76 -5.98 -16.48
C LYS A 245 -12.43 -7.28 -16.04
N HIS A 246 -12.29 -7.67 -14.78
CA HIS A 246 -12.89 -8.92 -14.27
C HIS A 246 -14.36 -8.75 -13.87
N PHE A 247 -14.75 -7.58 -13.38
CA PHE A 247 -16.04 -7.42 -12.69
C PHE A 247 -17.01 -6.42 -13.30
N SER A 248 -16.61 -5.49 -14.16
CA SER A 248 -17.42 -4.33 -14.57
C SER A 248 -18.90 -4.64 -14.84
N GLU A 249 -19.20 -5.56 -15.75
CA GLU A 249 -20.57 -5.90 -16.16
C GLU A 249 -21.32 -6.83 -15.17
N ARG A 250 -20.62 -7.38 -14.18
CA ARG A 250 -21.15 -8.40 -13.26
C ARG A 250 -20.94 -8.04 -11.80
N MET A 251 -20.49 -6.83 -11.50
CA MET A 251 -20.02 -6.45 -10.17
C MET A 251 -21.12 -6.63 -9.13
N PHE A 252 -22.35 -6.20 -9.44
CA PHE A 252 -23.50 -6.38 -8.54
C PHE A 252 -23.90 -7.85 -8.33
N ARG A 253 -23.60 -8.74 -9.28
CA ARG A 253 -23.87 -10.18 -9.16
C ARG A 253 -22.84 -10.88 -8.29
N VAL A 254 -21.58 -10.43 -8.38
CA VAL A 254 -20.48 -10.96 -7.57
C VAL A 254 -20.55 -10.44 -6.13
N PHE A 255 -20.88 -9.16 -5.94
CA PHE A 255 -20.95 -8.51 -4.63
C PHE A 255 -22.37 -8.02 -4.30
N PRO A 256 -23.38 -8.92 -4.21
CA PRO A 256 -24.77 -8.53 -4.00
C PRO A 256 -25.02 -7.86 -2.64
N SER A 257 -24.19 -8.16 -1.64
CA SER A 257 -24.29 -7.64 -0.26
C SER A 257 -23.46 -6.38 0.00
N LEU A 258 -22.83 -5.82 -1.04
CA LEU A 258 -21.92 -4.69 -0.92
C LEU A 258 -22.68 -3.46 -0.43
N LYS A 259 -22.21 -2.88 0.68
CA LYS A 259 -22.77 -1.68 1.33
C LYS A 259 -21.91 -0.44 1.12
N ARG A 260 -20.60 -0.64 1.05
CA ARG A 260 -19.60 0.43 0.98
C ARG A 260 -18.49 0.11 -0.02
N ILE A 261 -18.12 1.11 -0.81
CA ILE A 261 -16.90 1.09 -1.64
C ILE A 261 -15.99 2.23 -1.21
N SER A 262 -14.71 1.94 -1.04
CA SER A 262 -13.66 2.94 -0.87
C SER A 262 -12.74 2.95 -2.08
N LEU A 263 -12.57 4.10 -2.70
CA LEU A 263 -11.71 4.32 -3.87
C LEU A 263 -10.51 5.16 -3.42
N VAL A 264 -9.29 4.68 -3.67
CA VAL A 264 -8.05 5.35 -3.24
C VAL A 264 -7.22 5.76 -4.45
N GLY A 265 -6.86 7.03 -4.56
CA GLY A 265 -5.93 7.53 -5.59
C GLY A 265 -6.51 7.62 -7.00
N PHE A 266 -7.80 7.94 -7.13
CA PHE A 266 -8.45 8.03 -8.43
C PHE A 266 -8.24 9.40 -9.08
N GLN A 267 -8.00 9.41 -10.39
CA GLN A 267 -8.09 10.58 -11.26
C GLN A 267 -9.48 10.67 -11.89
N TYR A 268 -9.84 11.85 -12.41
CA TYR A 268 -11.16 12.12 -12.99
C TYR A 268 -11.69 11.04 -13.94
N SER A 269 -10.98 10.76 -15.04
CA SER A 269 -11.44 9.84 -16.09
C SER A 269 -11.74 8.43 -15.57
N HIS A 270 -10.87 7.94 -14.68
CA HIS A 270 -10.99 6.60 -14.10
C HIS A 270 -12.06 6.55 -13.00
N LEU A 271 -12.23 7.64 -12.26
CA LEU A 271 -13.33 7.76 -11.31
C LEU A 271 -14.67 7.66 -12.03
N VAL A 272 -14.88 8.48 -13.07
CA VAL A 272 -16.13 8.48 -13.83
C VAL A 272 -16.40 7.10 -14.43
N ALA A 273 -15.41 6.50 -15.10
CA ALA A 273 -15.55 5.16 -15.65
C ALA A 273 -15.89 4.09 -14.59
N PHE A 274 -15.31 4.18 -13.39
CA PHE A 274 -15.64 3.29 -12.29
C PHE A 274 -17.08 3.52 -11.80
N LEU A 275 -17.49 4.77 -11.59
CA LEU A 275 -18.83 5.12 -11.11
C LEU A 275 -19.92 4.69 -12.10
N ASP A 276 -19.67 4.80 -13.40
CA ASP A 276 -20.58 4.34 -14.46
C ASP A 276 -20.79 2.82 -14.42
N SER A 277 -19.80 2.06 -13.92
CA SER A 277 -19.93 0.62 -13.71
C SER A 277 -20.80 0.26 -12.49
N LEU A 278 -21.07 1.21 -11.59
CA LEU A 278 -21.89 0.99 -10.41
C LEU A 278 -23.38 1.15 -10.75
N HIS A 279 -24.00 0.06 -11.16
CA HIS A 279 -25.44 -0.03 -11.37
C HIS A 279 -26.04 -1.23 -10.62
N ASP A 280 -27.31 -1.10 -10.25
CA ASP A 280 -28.15 -2.17 -9.69
C ASP A 280 -27.72 -2.78 -8.35
N PHE A 281 -26.76 -2.19 -7.64
CA PHE A 281 -26.46 -2.60 -6.28
C PHE A 281 -27.60 -2.22 -5.36
N LYS A 282 -28.27 -3.22 -4.79
CA LYS A 282 -29.42 -3.03 -3.89
C LYS A 282 -29.01 -2.45 -2.53
N HIS A 283 -27.84 -2.82 -2.04
CA HIS A 283 -27.37 -2.51 -0.69
C HIS A 283 -26.26 -1.46 -0.64
N LEU A 284 -25.72 -1.05 -1.79
CA LEU A 284 -24.62 -0.08 -1.86
C LEU A 284 -25.16 1.31 -1.56
N GLU A 285 -24.82 1.81 -0.39
CA GLU A 285 -25.30 3.07 0.16
C GLU A 285 -24.15 4.07 0.39
N GLU A 286 -22.90 3.60 0.46
CA GLU A 286 -21.75 4.43 0.82
C GLU A 286 -20.61 4.38 -0.21
N ILE A 287 -20.09 5.55 -0.59
CA ILE A 287 -18.83 5.68 -1.33
C ILE A 287 -17.86 6.56 -0.55
N HIS A 288 -16.63 6.08 -0.38
CA HIS A 288 -15.53 6.83 0.21
C HIS A 288 -14.48 7.10 -0.86
N LEU A 289 -14.04 8.35 -0.99
CA LEU A 289 -12.92 8.73 -1.86
C LEU A 289 -11.75 9.16 -0.99
N HIS A 290 -10.63 8.46 -1.15
CA HIS A 290 -9.36 8.80 -0.54
C HIS A 290 -8.45 9.34 -1.65
N ASP A 291 -7.94 10.54 -1.45
CA ASP A 291 -6.93 11.16 -2.29
C ASP A 291 -7.37 11.29 -3.76
N LEU A 292 -8.42 12.10 -3.99
CA LEU A 292 -8.86 12.46 -5.33
C LEU A 292 -7.86 13.45 -5.93
N PHE A 293 -7.07 13.00 -6.89
CA PHE A 293 -5.97 13.79 -7.43
C PHE A 293 -6.37 14.54 -8.71
N GLY A 294 -6.05 15.84 -8.74
CA GLY A 294 -5.86 16.60 -9.97
C GLY A 294 -7.09 16.68 -10.88
N ILE A 295 -8.27 16.98 -10.33
CA ILE A 295 -9.44 17.26 -11.18
C ILE A 295 -9.36 18.72 -11.66
N ASN A 296 -9.11 18.89 -12.96
CA ASN A 296 -9.19 20.19 -13.64
C ASN A 296 -10.53 20.87 -13.34
N GLU A 297 -10.53 22.20 -13.24
CA GLU A 297 -11.73 22.98 -12.90
C GLU A 297 -12.93 22.65 -13.80
N GLU A 298 -12.70 22.45 -15.10
CA GLU A 298 -13.72 22.08 -16.09
C GLU A 298 -14.43 20.74 -15.80
N HIS A 299 -13.76 19.82 -15.10
CA HIS A 299 -14.25 18.47 -14.82
C HIS A 299 -14.83 18.30 -13.42
N GLN A 300 -14.65 19.28 -12.53
CA GLN A 300 -15.04 19.17 -11.11
C GLN A 300 -16.55 18.97 -10.93
N ALA A 301 -17.35 19.71 -11.69
CA ALA A 301 -18.79 19.64 -11.59
C ALA A 301 -19.37 18.36 -12.20
N ASP A 302 -18.77 17.88 -13.29
CA ASP A 302 -19.12 16.58 -13.88
C ASP A 302 -18.74 15.41 -12.98
N ALA A 303 -17.58 15.46 -12.34
CA ALA A 303 -17.14 14.45 -11.37
C ALA A 303 -18.11 14.34 -10.20
N LEU A 304 -18.53 15.49 -9.65
CA LEU A 304 -19.50 15.54 -8.57
C LEU A 304 -20.87 15.04 -8.99
N ARG A 305 -21.33 15.42 -10.19
CA ARG A 305 -22.58 14.91 -10.76
C ARG A 305 -22.53 13.39 -10.90
N ALA A 306 -21.46 12.83 -11.46
CA ALA A 306 -21.26 11.39 -11.59
C ALA A 306 -21.32 10.69 -10.21
N LEU A 307 -20.68 11.26 -9.19
CA LEU A 307 -20.71 10.73 -7.82
C LEU A 307 -22.12 10.73 -7.22
N LEU A 308 -22.85 11.83 -7.36
CA LEU A 308 -24.19 11.98 -6.79
C LEU A 308 -25.24 11.13 -7.53
N GLN A 309 -24.99 10.82 -8.80
CA GLN A 309 -25.87 9.98 -9.64
C GLN A 309 -25.53 8.49 -9.61
N ALA A 310 -24.34 8.13 -9.14
CA ALA A 310 -23.85 6.75 -9.09
C ALA A 310 -24.83 5.79 -8.41
N ASN A 311 -24.83 4.53 -8.86
CA ASN A 311 -25.75 3.49 -8.41
C ASN A 311 -27.23 3.91 -8.48
N ASN A 312 -27.64 4.54 -9.58
CA ASN A 312 -29.02 4.98 -9.82
C ASN A 312 -29.57 5.87 -8.70
N LYS A 313 -28.76 6.80 -8.18
CA LYS A 313 -29.08 7.70 -7.04
C LYS A 313 -29.48 6.97 -5.75
N ARG A 314 -28.94 5.75 -5.51
CA ARG A 314 -29.19 4.99 -4.27
C ARG A 314 -28.24 5.30 -3.14
N LEU A 315 -27.10 5.90 -3.44
CA LEU A 315 -26.12 6.28 -2.42
C LEU A 315 -26.77 7.23 -1.40
N THR A 316 -26.48 7.04 -0.13
CA THR A 316 -26.92 7.91 0.96
C THR A 316 -25.76 8.61 1.65
N SER A 317 -24.53 8.09 1.47
CA SER A 317 -23.32 8.58 2.10
C SER A 317 -22.19 8.72 1.09
N ILE A 318 -21.59 9.90 0.99
CA ILE A 318 -20.40 10.16 0.17
C ILE A 318 -19.34 10.83 1.06
N MET A 319 -18.16 10.22 1.16
CA MET A 319 -17.11 10.68 2.06
C MET A 319 -15.81 10.92 1.30
N VAL A 320 -15.53 12.16 0.96
CA VAL A 320 -14.29 12.58 0.30
C VAL A 320 -13.28 13.01 1.37
N ASN A 321 -12.05 12.50 1.30
CA ASN A 321 -10.99 12.87 2.24
C ASN A 321 -10.63 14.36 2.09
N THR A 322 -10.25 15.03 3.18
CA THR A 322 -9.96 16.48 3.18
C THR A 322 -8.77 16.89 2.32
N GLU A 323 -7.94 15.92 1.93
CA GLU A 323 -6.73 16.11 1.10
C GLU A 323 -7.03 16.01 -0.41
N SER A 324 -8.27 15.64 -0.74
CA SER A 324 -8.74 15.53 -2.12
C SER A 324 -8.93 16.90 -2.77
N SER A 325 -8.87 16.94 -4.10
CA SER A 325 -9.29 18.10 -4.89
C SER A 325 -10.72 18.53 -4.52
N PHE A 326 -10.97 19.84 -4.60
CA PHE A 326 -12.30 20.38 -4.39
C PHE A 326 -13.24 20.02 -5.55
N LEU A 327 -14.54 20.01 -5.26
CA LEU A 327 -15.60 19.72 -6.23
C LEU A 327 -16.54 20.92 -6.34
N GLN A 328 -17.11 21.14 -7.53
CA GLN A 328 -18.01 22.25 -7.83
C GLN A 328 -19.44 21.75 -8.09
N PHE A 329 -20.44 22.58 -7.78
CA PHE A 329 -21.85 22.24 -7.99
C PHE A 329 -22.44 22.96 -9.20
N HIS A 330 -23.29 22.25 -9.94
CA HIS A 330 -24.27 22.87 -10.82
C HIS A 330 -25.61 22.99 -10.11
N ARG A 331 -26.20 24.20 -10.13
CA ARG A 331 -27.44 24.55 -9.40
C ARG A 331 -28.71 23.84 -9.90
N THR A 332 -28.65 23.04 -10.97
CA THR A 332 -29.84 22.51 -11.64
C THR A 332 -30.38 21.23 -11.04
N ASP A 333 -29.58 20.50 -10.26
CA ASP A 333 -29.93 19.16 -9.81
C ASP A 333 -30.27 19.12 -8.32
N CYS A 334 -31.23 18.29 -7.92
CA CYS A 334 -31.56 18.04 -6.51
C CYS A 334 -31.37 16.54 -6.17
N TYR A 335 -30.64 16.25 -5.10
CA TYR A 335 -30.25 14.91 -4.66
C TYR A 335 -30.77 14.62 -3.25
N THR A 336 -32.05 14.27 -3.17
CA THR A 336 -32.79 14.03 -1.92
C THR A 336 -32.39 12.74 -1.19
N ASN A 337 -31.66 11.85 -1.86
CA ASN A 337 -31.18 10.58 -1.32
C ASN A 337 -29.96 10.73 -0.39
N ILE A 338 -29.16 11.78 -0.59
CA ILE A 338 -27.93 11.99 0.16
C ILE A 338 -28.25 12.49 1.57
N ARG A 339 -27.75 11.76 2.58
CA ARG A 339 -27.93 12.03 4.01
C ARG A 339 -26.62 12.33 4.72
N ARG A 340 -25.49 11.84 4.21
CA ARG A 340 -24.17 12.04 4.80
C ARG A 340 -23.20 12.49 3.74
N LEU A 341 -22.50 13.59 4.00
CA LEU A 341 -21.53 14.12 3.06
C LEU A 341 -20.30 14.65 3.77
N ARG A 342 -19.12 14.27 3.28
CA ARG A 342 -17.86 14.97 3.54
C ARG A 342 -17.24 15.35 2.22
N LEU A 343 -16.84 16.60 2.06
CA LEU A 343 -16.17 17.09 0.87
C LEU A 343 -15.37 18.37 1.10
N THR A 344 -14.62 18.74 0.08
CA THR A 344 -13.88 19.99 0.02
C THR A 344 -14.49 20.87 -1.07
N LEU A 345 -14.79 22.12 -0.77
CA LEU A 345 -15.34 23.12 -1.70
C LEU A 345 -14.33 24.21 -1.97
N ARG A 346 -14.47 24.86 -3.13
CA ARG A 346 -13.71 26.08 -3.42
C ARG A 346 -14.12 27.15 -2.42
N GLY A 347 -15.42 27.42 -2.29
CA GLY A 347 -15.85 28.60 -1.54
C GLY A 347 -17.21 28.56 -0.86
N ILE A 348 -17.54 29.66 -0.19
CA ILE A 348 -18.81 29.88 0.52
C ILE A 348 -19.99 30.00 -0.46
N LYS A 349 -19.76 30.52 -1.67
CA LYS A 349 -20.77 30.53 -2.75
C LYS A 349 -21.20 29.11 -3.13
N ASP A 350 -20.26 28.17 -3.14
CA ASP A 350 -20.55 26.76 -3.41
C ASP A 350 -21.28 26.11 -2.24
N LEU A 351 -20.98 26.52 -1.00
CA LEU A 351 -21.68 26.04 0.20
C LEU A 351 -23.17 26.44 0.17
N GLY A 352 -23.49 27.67 -0.21
CA GLY A 352 -24.89 28.10 -0.38
C GLY A 352 -25.61 27.31 -1.47
N ALA A 353 -24.99 27.20 -2.66
CA ALA A 353 -25.52 26.39 -3.75
C ALA A 353 -25.72 24.92 -3.33
N PHE A 354 -24.84 24.39 -2.51
CA PHE A 354 -24.92 23.04 -1.98
C PHE A 354 -26.16 22.79 -1.12
N PHE A 355 -26.58 23.75 -0.30
CA PHE A 355 -27.74 23.58 0.60
C PHE A 355 -29.02 23.34 -0.20
N VAL A 356 -29.15 23.99 -1.37
CA VAL A 356 -30.25 23.79 -2.33
C VAL A 356 -30.21 22.39 -2.95
N VAL A 357 -29.01 21.89 -3.25
CA VAL A 357 -28.79 20.66 -4.02
C VAL A 357 -29.02 19.39 -3.18
N VAL A 358 -28.81 19.40 -1.86
CA VAL A 358 -29.01 18.23 -0.97
C VAL A 358 -29.86 18.56 0.28
N PRO A 359 -31.14 18.89 0.11
CA PRO A 359 -31.97 19.42 1.20
C PRO A 359 -32.17 18.44 2.38
N ASN A 360 -32.00 17.13 2.17
CA ASN A 360 -32.22 16.09 3.18
C ASN A 360 -30.95 15.66 3.94
N ILE A 361 -29.88 16.45 3.86
CA ILE A 361 -28.61 16.14 4.51
C ILE A 361 -28.76 16.11 6.04
N GLN A 362 -28.18 15.09 6.69
CA GLN A 362 -28.20 14.88 8.15
C GLN A 362 -26.82 15.05 8.78
N TYR A 363 -25.76 14.72 8.03
CA TYR A 363 -24.37 14.88 8.41
C TYR A 363 -23.62 15.61 7.30
N LEU A 364 -22.95 16.70 7.64
CA LEU A 364 -22.20 17.53 6.70
C LEU A 364 -20.85 17.93 7.29
N ASP A 365 -19.77 17.57 6.62
CA ASP A 365 -18.38 17.90 6.99
C ASP A 365 -17.67 18.53 5.80
N VAL A 366 -17.51 19.85 5.84
CA VAL A 366 -17.03 20.66 4.71
C VAL A 366 -15.71 21.33 5.05
N THR A 367 -14.76 21.26 4.12
CA THR A 367 -13.56 22.09 4.11
C THR A 367 -13.63 23.10 2.97
N LEU A 368 -13.37 24.39 3.24
CA LEU A 368 -13.29 25.45 2.23
C LEU A 368 -11.81 25.76 1.93
N ILE A 369 -11.42 25.81 0.65
CA ILE A 369 -10.04 26.08 0.21
C ILE A 369 -9.82 27.57 -0.14
N GLU A 370 -10.87 28.34 -0.45
CA GLU A 370 -10.91 29.74 -0.91
C GLU A 370 -9.58 30.52 -0.72
N GLU A 371 -8.86 30.74 -1.83
CA GLU A 371 -7.63 31.54 -1.92
C GLU A 371 -7.92 32.98 -2.40
N ASP A 372 -9.09 33.19 -3.00
CA ASP A 372 -9.55 34.47 -3.53
C ASP A 372 -10.23 35.27 -2.40
N MET A 373 -9.57 36.36 -1.97
CA MET A 373 -9.96 37.24 -0.85
C MET A 373 -11.17 38.15 -1.17
N GLU A 374 -11.98 37.84 -2.17
CA GLU A 374 -13.14 38.65 -2.48
C GLU A 374 -14.19 38.50 -1.38
N ASN A 375 -14.45 39.60 -0.67
CA ASN A 375 -15.54 39.70 0.29
C ASN A 375 -16.86 39.55 -0.47
N VAL A 376 -17.41 38.34 -0.46
CA VAL A 376 -18.78 38.06 -0.92
C VAL A 376 -19.76 38.65 0.10
N PRO A 377 -20.58 39.65 -0.25
CA PRO A 377 -21.62 40.15 0.63
C PRO A 377 -22.57 39.01 1.08
N ALA A 378 -22.97 39.00 2.35
CA ALA A 378 -23.78 37.92 2.92
C ALA A 378 -25.12 37.74 2.20
N ASP A 379 -25.68 38.82 1.65
CA ASP A 379 -26.92 38.85 0.87
C ASP A 379 -26.80 38.22 -0.53
N GLU A 380 -25.58 38.05 -1.06
CA GLU A 380 -25.36 37.30 -2.30
C GLU A 380 -25.37 35.78 -2.09
N ILE A 381 -25.21 35.33 -0.84
CA ILE A 381 -25.16 33.91 -0.50
C ILE A 381 -26.60 33.43 -0.28
N MET A 382 -27.23 32.92 -1.33
CA MET A 382 -28.50 32.21 -1.20
C MET A 382 -28.26 30.89 -0.47
N ILE A 383 -28.70 30.82 0.79
CA ILE A 383 -28.64 29.64 1.65
C ILE A 383 -30.07 29.22 1.97
N ASP A 384 -30.44 27.99 1.62
CA ASP A 384 -31.71 27.39 2.06
C ASP A 384 -31.57 26.78 3.46
N SER A 385 -32.65 26.71 4.23
CA SER A 385 -32.62 26.04 5.55
C SER A 385 -32.34 24.55 5.41
N LEU A 386 -31.35 24.04 6.16
CA LEU A 386 -31.08 22.61 6.25
C LEU A 386 -31.77 21.99 7.45
N ASP A 387 -33.08 21.81 7.34
CA ASP A 387 -33.93 21.34 8.44
C ASP A 387 -33.60 19.91 8.90
N HIS A 388 -32.95 19.11 8.07
CA HIS A 388 -32.58 17.73 8.43
C HIS A 388 -31.19 17.61 9.05
N LEU A 389 -30.38 18.68 9.04
CA LEU A 389 -28.99 18.62 9.46
C LEU A 389 -28.87 18.49 10.98
N VAL A 390 -28.15 17.46 11.44
CA VAL A 390 -27.95 17.14 12.87
C VAL A 390 -26.49 17.30 13.30
N ASP A 391 -25.53 16.94 12.44
CA ASP A 391 -24.08 17.08 12.68
C ASP A 391 -23.48 17.93 11.55
N PHE A 392 -22.98 19.12 11.90
CA PHE A 392 -22.34 20.05 10.99
C PHE A 392 -20.91 20.32 11.41
N ARG A 393 -19.99 20.22 10.45
CA ARG A 393 -18.56 20.51 10.64
C ARG A 393 -18.08 21.38 9.50
N LEU A 394 -17.40 22.46 9.85
CA LEU A 394 -16.84 23.40 8.92
C LEU A 394 -15.37 23.65 9.24
N ARG A 395 -14.50 23.52 8.23
CA ARG A 395 -13.11 23.98 8.27
C ARG A 395 -12.90 25.02 7.18
N SER A 396 -12.52 26.24 7.57
CA SER A 396 -12.25 27.34 6.66
C SER A 396 -11.09 28.19 7.19
N THR A 397 -9.86 27.71 7.00
CA THR A 397 -8.66 28.33 7.57
C THR A 397 -7.94 29.30 6.62
N LYS A 398 -8.47 29.50 5.40
CA LYS A 398 -7.91 30.44 4.41
C LYS A 398 -8.76 31.70 4.23
N ARG A 399 -10.06 31.64 4.56
CA ARG A 399 -10.99 32.79 4.56
C ARG A 399 -11.12 33.37 5.97
N TRP A 400 -11.15 34.70 6.04
CA TRP A 400 -11.49 35.45 7.25
C TRP A 400 -12.99 35.66 7.38
N TRP A 401 -13.57 35.15 8.47
CA TRP A 401 -15.00 35.26 8.78
C TRP A 401 -15.28 36.47 9.67
N ASN A 402 -16.41 37.12 9.44
CA ASN A 402 -16.98 38.11 10.37
C ASN A 402 -18.21 37.54 11.10
N GLY A 403 -18.66 38.23 12.16
CA GLY A 403 -19.77 37.76 12.98
C GLY A 403 -21.11 37.66 12.23
N GLU A 404 -21.37 38.58 11.30
CA GLU A 404 -22.62 38.63 10.52
C GLU A 404 -22.73 37.46 9.55
N GLU A 405 -21.66 37.15 8.82
CA GLU A 405 -21.57 36.00 7.92
C GLU A 405 -21.79 34.68 8.68
N LEU A 406 -21.11 34.51 9.82
CA LEU A 406 -21.23 33.30 10.62
C LEU A 406 -22.64 33.17 11.20
N ALA A 407 -23.20 34.25 11.74
CA ALA A 407 -24.56 34.26 12.27
C ALA A 407 -25.59 33.93 11.18
N PHE A 408 -25.45 34.51 9.98
CA PHE A 408 -26.31 34.25 8.84
C PHE A 408 -26.29 32.78 8.45
N MET A 409 -25.11 32.16 8.36
CA MET A 409 -25.00 30.71 8.08
C MET A 409 -25.65 29.87 9.17
N LEU A 410 -25.38 30.17 10.45
CA LEU A 410 -25.91 29.39 11.58
C LEU A 410 -27.44 29.48 11.70
N LEU A 411 -28.05 30.59 11.30
CA LEU A 411 -29.51 30.75 11.26
C LEU A 411 -30.20 29.70 10.37
N HIS A 412 -29.52 29.24 9.32
CA HIS A 412 -30.02 28.23 8.37
C HIS A 412 -29.79 26.78 8.84
N LEU A 413 -29.32 26.59 10.07
CA LEU A 413 -29.02 25.28 10.66
C LEU A 413 -29.87 25.01 11.92
N PRO A 414 -31.21 25.12 11.86
CA PRO A 414 -32.06 25.17 13.04
C PRO A 414 -32.04 23.89 13.90
N ASN A 415 -31.68 22.75 13.31
CA ASN A 415 -31.77 21.42 13.92
C ASN A 415 -30.44 20.78 14.28
N VAL A 416 -29.32 21.49 14.10
CA VAL A 416 -28.00 21.00 14.42
C VAL A 416 -27.86 20.76 15.93
N LYS A 417 -27.43 19.55 16.28
CA LYS A 417 -27.10 19.14 17.66
C LYS A 417 -25.60 19.09 17.90
N PHE A 418 -24.84 18.74 16.86
CA PHE A 418 -23.39 18.68 16.90
C PHE A 418 -22.81 19.71 15.93
N LEU A 419 -22.08 20.69 16.45
CA LEU A 419 -21.46 21.76 15.68
C LEU A 419 -19.95 21.80 15.93
N ALA A 420 -19.16 21.69 14.86
CA ALA A 420 -17.72 21.89 14.93
C ALA A 420 -17.25 22.93 13.91
N LEU A 421 -16.65 24.04 14.36
CA LEU A 421 -16.17 25.10 13.49
C LEU A 421 -14.67 25.31 13.69
N PHE A 422 -13.90 25.25 12.60
CA PHE A 422 -12.49 25.63 12.56
C PHE A 422 -12.28 26.71 11.51
N VAL A 423 -12.26 27.98 11.91
CA VAL A 423 -12.30 29.14 10.99
C VAL A 423 -11.24 30.20 11.32
N CYS A 424 -10.87 31.06 10.38
CA CYS A 424 -10.13 32.28 10.69
C CYS A 424 -11.12 33.44 10.87
N VAL A 425 -10.91 34.33 11.84
CA VAL A 425 -11.85 35.43 12.16
C VAL A 425 -11.16 36.79 12.20
N LEU A 426 -11.84 37.82 11.67
CA LEU A 426 -11.42 39.23 11.76
C LEU A 426 -12.31 40.05 12.70
N ASP A 427 -13.38 39.46 13.22
CA ASP A 427 -14.28 40.11 14.18
C ASP A 427 -13.92 39.70 15.60
N GLU A 428 -13.57 40.70 16.42
CA GLU A 428 -13.21 40.53 17.84
C GLU A 428 -14.33 39.83 18.63
N LYS A 429 -15.60 40.07 18.26
CA LYS A 429 -16.75 39.43 18.91
C LYS A 429 -16.70 37.91 18.83
N LEU A 430 -16.14 37.35 17.75
CA LEU A 430 -16.05 35.91 17.56
C LEU A 430 -15.00 35.22 18.45
N VAL A 431 -14.21 36.00 19.19
CA VAL A 431 -13.23 35.50 20.17
C VAL A 431 -13.87 35.32 21.56
N TYR A 432 -14.86 36.15 21.90
CA TYR A 432 -15.53 36.11 23.20
C TYR A 432 -16.63 35.05 23.26
N GLY A 433 -16.59 34.21 24.29
CA GLY A 433 -17.49 33.07 24.45
C GLY A 433 -18.96 33.49 24.51
N ASN A 434 -19.29 34.51 25.29
CA ASN A 434 -20.65 35.02 25.42
C ASN A 434 -21.27 35.45 24.08
N GLU A 435 -20.46 36.04 23.19
CA GLU A 435 -20.91 36.50 21.88
C GLU A 435 -21.13 35.31 20.93
N ILE A 436 -20.14 34.43 20.74
CA ILE A 436 -20.29 33.27 19.84
C ILE A 436 -21.37 32.29 20.32
N LEU A 437 -21.48 32.08 21.63
CA LEU A 437 -22.50 31.19 22.20
C LEU A 437 -23.92 31.74 21.99
N SER A 438 -24.09 33.06 21.87
CA SER A 438 -25.38 33.68 21.56
C SER A 438 -25.83 33.47 20.11
N LEU A 439 -24.88 33.20 19.20
CA LEU A 439 -25.15 32.91 17.78
C LEU A 439 -25.54 31.46 17.53
N LEU A 440 -25.35 30.57 18.51
CA LEU A 440 -25.57 29.15 18.32
C LEU A 440 -27.04 28.81 18.11
N PRO A 441 -27.36 27.89 17.19
CA PRO A 441 -28.72 27.34 17.10
C PRO A 441 -29.16 26.74 18.45
N PRO A 442 -30.43 26.91 18.85
CA PRO A 442 -30.90 26.55 20.19
C PRO A 442 -30.84 25.05 20.49
N ARG A 443 -30.64 24.21 19.48
CA ARG A 443 -30.58 22.75 19.59
C ARG A 443 -29.15 22.20 19.72
N VAL A 444 -28.12 23.05 19.66
CA VAL A 444 -26.72 22.62 19.80
C VAL A 444 -26.48 22.05 21.20
N GLN A 445 -26.07 20.80 21.24
CA GLN A 445 -25.71 20.06 22.47
C GLN A 445 -24.20 19.90 22.60
N HIS A 446 -23.51 19.83 21.48
CA HIS A 446 -22.06 19.72 21.41
C HIS A 446 -21.52 20.80 20.49
N PHE A 447 -20.68 21.67 21.05
CA PHE A 447 -20.03 22.75 20.32
C PHE A 447 -18.51 22.62 20.45
N HIS A 448 -17.84 22.51 19.32
CA HIS A 448 -16.39 22.52 19.22
C HIS A 448 -15.96 23.69 18.35
N TYR A 449 -15.04 24.49 18.86
CA TYR A 449 -14.64 25.73 18.23
C TYR A 449 -13.12 25.82 18.19
N ALA A 450 -12.57 26.18 17.05
CA ALA A 450 -11.17 26.51 16.87
C ALA A 450 -11.07 27.72 15.94
N ILE A 451 -10.30 28.73 16.32
CA ILE A 451 -10.13 29.93 15.51
C ILE A 451 -8.70 30.42 15.47
N PHE A 452 -8.31 30.94 14.30
CA PHE A 452 -7.18 31.86 14.18
C PHE A 452 -7.70 33.29 14.08
N TYR A 453 -7.03 34.23 14.74
CA TYR A 453 -7.37 35.65 14.69
C TYR A 453 -6.09 36.50 14.59
N PRO A 454 -6.13 37.68 13.97
CA PRO A 454 -4.93 38.50 13.78
C PRO A 454 -4.49 39.18 15.10
N PRO A 455 -3.22 39.61 15.19
CA PRO A 455 -2.60 40.11 16.44
C PRO A 455 -2.96 41.58 16.70
N ASN A 456 -3.46 42.29 15.70
CA ASN A 456 -3.90 43.68 15.80
C ASN A 456 -5.24 43.84 16.54
N MET A 457 -5.92 42.73 16.87
CA MET A 457 -7.00 42.75 17.86
C MET A 457 -6.38 42.96 19.25
N VAL A 458 -6.49 44.18 19.75
CA VAL A 458 -5.93 44.56 21.06
C VAL A 458 -6.82 43.97 22.15
N PHE A 459 -6.43 42.82 22.70
CA PHE A 459 -7.08 42.25 23.87
C PHE A 459 -6.35 42.73 25.12
N ASP A 460 -7.06 43.43 26.02
CA ASP A 460 -6.43 43.99 27.21
C ASP A 460 -5.80 42.91 28.10
N HIS A 461 -6.36 41.69 28.21
CA HIS A 461 -5.72 40.53 28.88
C HIS A 461 -6.38 39.17 28.50
N ASP A 462 -5.59 38.09 28.40
CA ASP A 462 -6.05 36.68 28.21
C ASP A 462 -7.21 36.28 29.15
N ASN A 463 -7.18 36.80 30.38
CA ASN A 463 -8.20 36.51 31.38
C ASN A 463 -9.60 36.98 30.96
N PHE A 464 -9.75 38.06 30.19
CA PHE A 464 -11.06 38.49 29.72
C PHE A 464 -11.65 37.52 28.71
N ILE A 465 -10.84 37.05 27.76
CA ILE A 465 -11.25 36.02 26.80
C ILE A 465 -11.64 34.76 27.58
N ILE A 466 -10.76 34.23 28.43
CA ILE A 466 -11.02 33.00 29.19
C ILE A 466 -12.28 33.13 30.06
N ASN A 467 -12.47 34.25 30.75
CA ASN A 467 -13.62 34.48 31.62
C ASN A 467 -14.93 34.71 30.85
N SER A 468 -14.87 35.03 29.55
CA SER A 468 -16.05 35.12 28.70
C SER A 468 -16.59 33.75 28.27
N TRP A 469 -15.84 32.67 28.47
CA TRP A 469 -16.27 31.32 28.15
C TRP A 469 -16.78 30.61 29.43
N PRO A 470 -17.95 29.96 29.37
CA PRO A 470 -18.47 29.21 30.51
C PRO A 470 -17.60 27.97 30.75
N THR A 471 -17.55 27.51 32.00
CA THR A 471 -16.74 26.34 32.40
C THR A 471 -17.16 25.03 31.73
N SER A 472 -18.37 24.96 31.16
CA SER A 472 -18.83 23.83 30.33
C SER A 472 -18.14 23.75 28.97
N TYR A 473 -17.54 24.84 28.52
CA TYR A 473 -16.77 24.94 27.27
C TYR A 473 -15.35 25.42 27.59
N PRO A 474 -14.51 24.58 28.22
CA PRO A 474 -13.15 24.96 28.51
C PRO A 474 -12.39 25.28 27.21
N ILE A 475 -11.63 26.37 27.21
CA ILE A 475 -10.84 26.81 26.06
C ILE A 475 -9.35 26.92 26.41
N VAL A 476 -8.53 26.96 25.37
CA VAL A 476 -7.11 27.28 25.43
C VAL A 476 -6.83 28.40 24.42
N CYS A 477 -6.02 29.37 24.85
CA CYS A 477 -5.53 30.45 24.01
C CYS A 477 -4.00 30.38 23.89
N HIS A 478 -3.52 30.46 22.66
CA HIS A 478 -2.13 30.61 22.27
C HIS A 478 -2.00 31.93 21.51
N TYR A 479 -1.03 32.76 21.88
CA TYR A 479 -0.85 34.08 21.29
C TYR A 479 0.59 34.25 20.87
N SER A 480 0.81 34.57 19.60
CA SER A 480 2.10 34.96 19.06
C SER A 480 2.03 36.37 18.48
N ASP A 481 3.19 36.90 18.06
CA ASP A 481 3.27 38.22 17.43
C ASP A 481 2.49 38.29 16.10
N ASP A 482 2.26 37.14 15.45
CA ASP A 482 1.64 37.07 14.13
C ASP A 482 0.15 36.71 14.17
N PHE A 483 -0.28 35.89 15.13
CA PHE A 483 -1.64 35.38 15.21
C PHE A 483 -1.98 34.99 16.64
N GLY A 484 -3.27 35.05 16.97
CA GLY A 484 -3.85 34.30 18.07
C GLY A 484 -4.49 33.01 17.58
N PHE A 485 -4.47 32.00 18.43
CA PHE A 485 -5.14 30.72 18.22
C PHE A 485 -5.91 30.33 19.47
N LEU A 486 -7.22 30.16 19.34
CA LEU A 486 -8.13 29.77 20.41
C LEU A 486 -8.83 28.48 20.02
N HIS A 487 -8.98 27.54 20.95
CA HIS A 487 -9.85 26.39 20.72
C HIS A 487 -10.46 25.80 21.99
N THR A 488 -11.59 25.12 21.84
CA THR A 488 -12.27 24.36 22.90
C THR A 488 -11.57 23.05 23.23
N LEU A 489 -11.77 22.55 24.44
CA LEU A 489 -11.35 21.24 24.92
C LEU A 489 -12.56 20.32 25.20
N PRO A 490 -12.47 19.01 24.90
CA PRO A 490 -11.35 18.36 24.19
C PRO A 490 -11.28 18.73 22.71
N TRP A 491 -10.10 18.58 22.12
CA TRP A 491 -9.89 18.81 20.69
C TRP A 491 -10.60 17.74 19.84
N HIS A 492 -11.42 18.19 18.87
CA HIS A 492 -12.26 17.28 18.08
C HIS A 492 -11.85 17.14 16.60
N PHE A 493 -10.96 18.00 16.11
CA PHE A 493 -10.56 17.95 14.71
C PHE A 493 -9.50 16.86 14.47
N LYS A 494 -9.61 16.15 13.34
CA LYS A 494 -8.68 15.04 13.05
C LYS A 494 -7.29 15.53 12.62
N CYS A 495 -7.21 16.75 12.11
CA CYS A 495 -6.01 17.36 11.59
C CYS A 495 -5.70 18.62 12.39
N ILE A 496 -4.45 18.76 12.81
CA ILE A 496 -3.89 19.99 13.35
C ILE A 496 -2.85 20.51 12.36
N THR A 497 -3.01 21.76 11.97
CA THR A 497 -2.01 22.55 11.25
C THR A 497 -1.90 23.87 12.00
N PHE A 498 -0.70 24.28 12.42
CA PHE A 498 -0.49 25.58 13.05
C PHE A 498 0.65 26.34 12.40
N PRO A 499 0.56 27.68 12.33
CA PRO A 499 1.70 28.54 12.03
C PRO A 499 2.83 28.32 13.03
N THR A 500 4.06 28.56 12.60
CA THR A 500 5.26 28.28 13.38
C THR A 500 5.29 29.01 14.73
N SER A 501 4.84 30.27 14.75
CA SER A 501 4.80 31.10 15.94
C SER A 501 3.77 30.63 16.97
N ILE A 502 2.61 30.15 16.54
CA ILE A 502 1.63 29.47 17.41
C ILE A 502 2.17 28.14 17.94
N GLY A 503 2.85 27.38 17.08
CA GLY A 503 3.49 26.12 17.46
C GLY A 503 4.40 26.30 18.67
N LYS A 504 5.21 27.35 18.69
CA LYS A 504 6.12 27.65 19.80
C LYS A 504 5.41 27.82 21.13
N GLU A 505 4.27 28.52 21.12
CA GLU A 505 3.44 28.71 22.31
C GLU A 505 2.76 27.43 22.77
N MET A 506 2.32 26.59 21.85
CA MET A 506 1.72 25.28 22.15
C MET A 506 2.73 24.31 22.79
N CYS A 507 4.02 24.49 22.52
CA CYS A 507 5.10 23.66 23.03
C CYS A 507 5.55 24.02 24.45
N LYS A 508 5.13 25.18 24.99
CA LYS A 508 5.52 25.59 26.34
C LYS A 508 5.00 24.59 27.38
N PRO A 509 5.85 24.07 28.30
CA PRO A 509 5.46 23.04 29.26
C PRO A 509 4.24 23.39 30.14
N THR A 510 4.06 24.68 30.42
CA THR A 510 2.92 25.21 31.18
C THR A 510 1.58 25.04 30.46
N LYS A 511 1.59 24.92 29.13
CA LYS A 511 0.40 24.75 28.27
C LYS A 511 0.25 23.35 27.68
N CYS A 512 1.24 22.46 27.81
CA CYS A 512 1.27 21.10 27.21
C CYS A 512 0.29 20.04 27.76
N LYS A 513 -0.83 20.42 28.40
CA LYS A 513 -1.87 19.49 28.89
C LYS A 513 -3.23 19.77 28.27
N THR A 514 -3.26 20.16 27.00
CA THR A 514 -4.50 20.52 26.29
C THR A 514 -5.32 19.29 25.85
N GLY A 515 -4.83 18.05 25.99
CA GLY A 515 -5.62 16.86 25.69
C GLY A 515 -5.87 16.61 24.19
N TYR A 516 -4.87 16.87 23.35
CA TYR A 516 -4.90 16.54 21.90
C TYR A 516 -4.96 15.02 21.61
N ASP A 517 -4.78 14.17 22.62
CA ASP A 517 -4.61 12.71 22.49
C ASP A 517 -5.85 11.98 21.95
N THR A 518 -7.04 12.54 22.14
CA THR A 518 -8.31 11.86 21.81
C THR A 518 -8.70 11.93 20.34
N GLY A 519 -8.37 13.02 19.63
CA GLY A 519 -8.93 13.33 18.30
C GLY A 519 -7.93 13.34 17.15
N VAL A 520 -6.65 13.66 17.40
CA VAL A 520 -5.68 13.99 16.36
C VAL A 520 -5.13 12.73 15.69
N LYS A 521 -5.34 12.63 14.38
CA LYS A 521 -4.80 11.57 13.51
C LYS A 521 -3.74 12.08 12.54
N ARG A 522 -3.73 13.38 12.25
CA ARG A 522 -2.77 14.02 11.36
C ARG A 522 -2.27 15.30 12.02
N LEU A 523 -0.95 15.46 12.02
CA LEU A 523 -0.28 16.65 12.53
C LEU A 523 0.66 17.19 11.46
N GLU A 524 0.48 18.46 11.12
CA GLU A 524 1.30 19.21 10.20
C GLU A 524 2.09 20.26 10.98
N VAL A 525 3.42 20.17 10.92
CA VAL A 525 4.35 21.06 11.62
C VAL A 525 5.18 21.80 10.59
N ALA A 526 5.11 23.13 10.60
CA ALA A 526 6.07 23.97 9.88
C ALA A 526 7.22 24.33 10.82
N LEU A 527 8.46 24.11 10.38
CA LEU A 527 9.69 24.42 11.08
C LEU A 527 10.40 25.56 10.34
N ASP A 528 10.83 26.58 11.08
CA ASP A 528 11.57 27.74 10.56
C ASP A 528 12.51 28.31 11.64
N LYS A 529 12.91 29.60 11.56
CA LYS A 529 13.76 30.23 12.58
C LYS A 529 13.13 30.29 13.97
N SER A 530 11.81 30.28 14.06
CA SER A 530 11.05 30.53 15.27
C SER A 530 10.66 29.27 16.02
N LEU A 531 10.58 28.12 15.34
CA LEU A 531 10.23 26.81 15.93
C LEU A 531 11.19 25.73 15.47
N SER A 532 11.93 25.18 16.43
CA SER A 532 12.75 23.99 16.20
C SER A 532 11.90 22.72 16.25
N LEU A 533 12.41 21.63 15.68
CA LEU A 533 11.76 20.32 15.87
C LEU A 533 11.71 19.93 17.36
N SER A 534 12.77 20.21 18.13
CA SER A 534 12.81 20.00 19.58
C SER A 534 11.64 20.64 20.31
N ASP A 535 11.30 21.87 19.94
CA ASP A 535 10.14 22.56 20.51
C ASP A 535 8.86 21.77 20.16
N SER A 536 8.68 21.46 18.87
CA SER A 536 7.48 20.76 18.37
C SER A 536 7.26 19.37 18.97
N LEU A 537 8.30 18.72 19.52
CA LEU A 537 8.18 17.41 20.20
C LEU A 537 7.16 17.45 21.35
N GLY A 538 7.00 18.59 22.03
CA GLY A 538 6.02 18.76 23.10
C GLY A 538 4.57 18.60 22.63
N VAL A 539 4.25 19.08 21.43
CA VAL A 539 2.92 18.91 20.81
C VAL A 539 2.76 17.53 20.20
N ILE A 540 3.80 17.02 19.53
CA ILE A 540 3.81 15.67 18.96
C ILE A 540 3.56 14.63 20.07
N ALA A 541 4.18 14.78 21.24
CA ALA A 541 4.00 13.91 22.40
C ALA A 541 2.55 13.84 22.93
N GLN A 542 1.74 14.87 22.67
CA GLN A 542 0.34 14.89 23.08
C GLN A 542 -0.57 14.14 22.10
N CYS A 543 -0.14 13.91 20.86
CA CYS A 543 -0.95 13.31 19.81
C CYS A 543 -0.85 11.77 19.80
N ARG A 544 -1.39 11.09 20.82
CA ARG A 544 -1.25 9.62 20.97
C ARG A 544 -1.88 8.78 19.85
N ARG A 545 -2.88 9.33 19.15
CA ARG A 545 -3.59 8.68 18.03
C ARG A 545 -3.07 9.10 16.66
N LEU A 546 -1.90 9.75 16.63
CA LEU A 546 -1.28 10.23 15.41
C LEU A 546 -1.03 9.06 14.44
N LYS A 547 -1.50 9.21 13.20
CA LYS A 547 -1.28 8.28 12.09
C LYS A 547 -0.31 8.82 11.07
N HIS A 548 -0.37 10.13 10.83
CA HIS A 548 0.42 10.85 9.84
C HIS A 548 1.08 12.05 10.50
N LEU A 549 2.41 12.13 10.41
CA LEU A 549 3.17 13.32 10.78
C LEU A 549 3.75 13.94 9.51
N ILE A 550 3.48 15.22 9.30
CA ILE A 550 4.01 15.97 8.17
C ILE A 550 4.84 17.12 8.71
N VAL A 551 6.08 17.21 8.27
CA VAL A 551 7.03 18.23 8.71
C VAL A 551 7.50 19.02 7.49
N PHE A 552 7.19 20.31 7.47
CA PHE A 552 7.69 21.26 6.47
C PHE A 552 8.88 22.01 7.08
N VAL A 553 10.04 22.03 6.41
CA VAL A 553 11.26 22.69 6.90
C VAL A 553 11.61 23.83 5.96
N ASN A 554 11.29 25.05 6.38
CA ASN A 554 11.54 26.27 5.62
C ASN A 554 12.94 26.80 5.97
N SER A 555 13.93 26.45 5.15
CA SER A 555 15.33 26.73 5.46
C SER A 555 15.85 28.02 4.81
N THR A 556 16.06 29.06 5.61
CA THR A 556 16.98 30.18 5.25
C THR A 556 18.00 30.45 6.37
N ASN A 557 18.23 29.47 7.24
CA ASN A 557 18.97 29.66 8.48
C ASN A 557 20.33 28.99 8.50
N GLU A 558 21.36 29.82 8.49
CA GLU A 558 22.68 29.52 9.03
C GLU A 558 22.71 29.64 10.58
N ALA A 559 21.55 29.71 11.24
CA ALA A 559 21.44 30.00 12.66
C ALA A 559 22.02 28.88 13.54
N SER A 560 23.15 29.21 14.17
CA SER A 560 23.81 28.66 15.37
C SER A 560 23.66 27.15 15.63
N LYS A 561 24.75 26.42 15.34
CA LYS A 561 25.03 25.04 15.78
C LYS A 561 24.96 24.81 17.31
N GLU A 562 24.67 25.83 18.12
CA GLU A 562 24.79 25.80 19.59
C GLU A 562 23.53 25.34 20.34
N GLU A 563 22.34 25.28 19.72
CA GLU A 563 21.10 24.87 20.42
C GLU A 563 20.85 23.35 20.46
N ALA A 564 21.73 22.53 19.89
CA ALA A 564 21.53 21.09 19.75
C ALA A 564 21.68 20.26 21.06
N GLN A 565 21.93 20.88 22.22
CA GLN A 565 22.32 20.13 23.43
C GLN A 565 21.28 19.95 24.53
N ASN A 566 20.11 20.60 24.52
CA ASN A 566 19.28 20.61 25.74
C ASN A 566 17.83 20.15 25.56
N ALA A 567 17.47 19.19 26.42
CA ALA A 567 16.19 18.51 26.64
C ALA A 567 15.85 17.34 25.71
N SER A 568 16.20 16.13 26.15
CA SER A 568 15.57 14.89 25.66
C SER A 568 14.09 14.88 26.06
N VAL A 569 13.19 15.18 25.12
CA VAL A 569 11.75 15.00 25.34
C VAL A 569 11.45 13.50 25.22
N ASN A 570 10.94 12.90 26.30
CA ASN A 570 10.47 11.52 26.25
C ASN A 570 9.17 11.45 25.47
N LEU A 571 9.25 11.02 24.21
CA LEU A 571 8.07 10.78 23.37
C LEU A 571 7.35 9.50 23.83
N PRO A 572 6.01 9.48 23.80
CA PRO A 572 5.26 8.25 24.02
C PRO A 572 5.40 7.32 22.82
N VAL A 573 5.11 6.03 23.01
CA VAL A 573 5.03 5.09 21.90
C VAL A 573 3.81 5.41 21.02
N PHE A 574 4.06 5.78 19.77
CA PHE A 574 3.05 6.07 18.76
C PHE A 574 2.66 4.79 18.00
N LEU A 575 1.80 3.98 18.62
CA LEU A 575 1.34 2.71 18.03
C LEU A 575 0.57 2.90 16.70
N GLN A 576 -0.01 4.07 16.46
CA GLN A 576 -0.79 4.34 15.24
C GLN A 576 -0.01 5.09 14.16
N LEU A 577 1.18 5.62 14.48
CA LEU A 577 1.97 6.41 13.54
C LEU A 577 2.57 5.47 12.50
N THR A 578 2.02 5.57 11.30
CA THR A 578 2.34 4.67 10.18
C THR A 578 3.08 5.39 9.07
N GLN A 579 2.97 6.72 9.01
CA GLN A 579 3.52 7.53 7.93
C GLN A 579 4.16 8.83 8.46
N ILE A 580 5.37 9.12 7.97
CA ILE A 580 6.06 10.37 8.22
C ILE A 580 6.45 10.99 6.87
N TYR A 581 6.12 12.26 6.70
CA TYR A 581 6.47 13.08 5.55
C TYR A 581 7.37 14.21 6.04
N ILE A 582 8.53 14.37 5.41
CA ILE A 582 9.41 15.50 5.66
C ILE A 582 9.60 16.19 4.32
N TYR A 583 9.26 17.47 4.24
CA TYR A 583 9.50 18.34 3.10
C TYR A 583 10.51 19.38 3.53
N ALA A 584 11.74 19.31 3.04
CA ALA A 584 12.83 20.20 3.47
C ALA A 584 13.66 20.68 2.28
N SER A 585 14.09 21.94 2.33
CA SER A 585 15.00 22.53 1.32
C SER A 585 16.47 22.58 1.76
N ASN A 586 16.75 22.52 3.07
CA ASN A 586 18.09 22.40 3.66
C ASN A 586 17.94 21.92 5.11
N ILE A 587 18.89 21.15 5.61
CA ILE A 587 18.68 20.31 6.80
C ILE A 587 19.62 20.73 7.93
N VAL A 588 19.02 21.14 9.06
CA VAL A 588 19.67 21.28 10.36
C VAL A 588 18.80 20.54 11.40
N GLY A 589 19.41 19.92 12.42
CA GLY A 589 18.68 19.35 13.57
C GLY A 589 18.21 17.89 13.42
N PHE A 590 18.82 17.14 12.50
CA PHE A 590 18.47 15.75 12.21
C PHE A 590 18.31 14.84 13.44
N GLU A 591 19.17 14.97 14.46
CA GLU A 591 19.25 13.99 15.57
C GLU A 591 17.93 13.83 16.32
N GLN A 592 17.10 14.87 16.28
CA GLN A 592 15.82 14.94 16.96
C GLN A 592 14.78 13.96 16.36
N PHE A 593 14.86 13.65 15.06
CA PHE A 593 13.96 12.69 14.42
C PHE A 593 14.21 11.25 14.88
N SER A 594 15.41 10.93 15.36
CA SER A 594 15.74 9.59 15.91
C SER A 594 14.79 9.19 17.02
N SER A 595 14.38 10.16 17.85
CA SER A 595 13.41 9.94 18.94
C SER A 595 12.03 9.58 18.40
N ILE A 596 11.58 10.25 17.33
CA ILE A 596 10.29 10.00 16.67
C ILE A 596 10.29 8.61 16.05
N PHE A 597 11.34 8.26 15.28
CA PHE A 597 11.44 6.93 14.65
C PHE A 597 11.50 5.81 15.70
N SER A 598 12.23 6.02 16.79
CA SER A 598 12.29 5.06 17.90
C SER A 598 10.92 4.85 18.55
N SER A 599 10.14 5.92 18.65
CA SER A 599 8.81 5.91 19.27
C SER A 599 7.69 5.41 18.34
N ALA A 600 7.97 5.20 17.05
CA ALA A 600 6.99 4.76 16.04
C ALA A 600 7.26 3.30 15.60
N PRO A 601 6.86 2.28 16.39
CA PRO A 601 7.14 0.88 16.08
C PRO A 601 6.47 0.40 14.79
N ASN A 602 5.34 1.01 14.42
CA ASN A 602 4.53 0.64 13.26
C ASN A 602 4.72 1.59 12.06
N LEU A 603 5.83 2.34 12.03
CA LEU A 603 6.17 3.20 10.91
C LEU A 603 6.45 2.36 9.66
N ILE A 604 5.60 2.44 8.64
CA ILE A 604 5.69 1.63 7.42
C ILE A 604 6.05 2.44 6.18
N ARG A 605 5.81 3.76 6.20
CA ARG A 605 6.04 4.66 5.08
C ARG A 605 6.84 5.89 5.50
N LEU A 606 7.76 6.28 4.64
CA LEU A 606 8.64 7.41 4.86
C LEU A 606 8.81 8.21 3.55
N ASP A 607 8.51 9.50 3.60
CA ASP A 607 8.58 10.40 2.45
C ASP A 607 9.56 11.52 2.76
N LEU A 608 10.69 11.57 2.04
CA LEU A 608 11.85 12.40 2.39
C LEU A 608 12.60 12.89 1.14
N PRO A 609 13.27 14.06 1.23
CA PRO A 609 14.34 14.43 0.32
C PRO A 609 15.48 13.39 0.27
N CYS A 610 16.09 13.23 -0.90
CA CYS A 610 17.21 12.31 -1.11
C CYS A 610 18.40 12.58 -0.17
N ASP A 611 18.80 13.84 -0.01
CA ASP A 611 19.90 14.24 0.88
C ASP A 611 19.60 13.89 2.35
N TYR A 612 18.36 14.09 2.80
CA TYR A 612 17.92 13.72 4.13
C TYR A 612 17.98 12.20 4.34
N LEU A 613 17.51 11.44 3.35
CA LEU A 613 17.57 9.99 3.39
C LEU A 613 19.02 9.50 3.51
N LEU A 614 19.94 10.00 2.69
CA LEU A 614 21.33 9.54 2.73
C LEU A 614 21.99 9.84 4.08
N ASN A 615 21.76 11.03 4.64
CA ASN A 615 22.20 11.37 5.99
C ASN A 615 21.58 10.46 7.07
N LEU A 616 20.33 9.99 6.89
CA LEU A 616 19.72 8.99 7.79
C LEU A 616 20.48 7.68 7.78
N LEU A 617 20.91 7.26 6.60
CA LEU A 617 21.54 5.97 6.36
C LEU A 617 22.98 5.90 6.89
N GLU A 618 23.65 7.03 7.09
CA GLU A 618 24.98 7.07 7.72
C GLU A 618 24.94 6.63 9.20
N LYS A 619 23.80 6.76 9.87
CA LYS A 619 23.66 6.46 11.30
C LYS A 619 23.16 5.04 11.51
N GLN A 620 24.08 4.15 11.88
CA GLN A 620 23.80 2.72 12.04
C GLN A 620 22.53 2.37 12.86
N PRO A 621 22.23 3.00 14.02
CA PRO A 621 21.04 2.64 14.79
C PRO A 621 19.74 2.95 14.05
N ILE A 622 19.66 4.11 13.42
CA ILE A 622 18.48 4.56 12.67
C ILE A 622 18.36 3.75 11.38
N ARG A 623 19.47 3.54 10.68
CA ARG A 623 19.54 2.69 9.49
C ARG A 623 18.96 1.30 9.75
N ASN A 624 19.38 0.66 10.84
CA ASN A 624 18.88 -0.65 11.23
C ASN A 624 17.37 -0.62 11.55
N LEU A 625 16.94 0.39 12.30
CA LEU A 625 15.53 0.56 12.68
C LEU A 625 14.63 0.77 11.46
N LEU A 626 15.01 1.68 10.57
CA LEU A 626 14.25 2.00 9.37
C LEU A 626 14.29 0.84 8.37
N GLY A 627 15.44 0.20 8.17
CA GLY A 627 15.59 -0.95 7.27
C GLY A 627 14.69 -2.14 7.63
N GLN A 628 14.36 -2.31 8.92
CA GLN A 628 13.45 -3.36 9.38
C GLN A 628 11.96 -3.03 9.18
N ARG A 629 11.58 -1.75 9.30
CA ARG A 629 10.18 -1.32 9.42
C ARG A 629 9.58 -0.77 8.13
N ILE A 630 10.38 -0.02 7.36
CA ILE A 630 9.88 0.68 6.19
C ILE A 630 9.62 -0.30 5.05
N LYS A 631 8.38 -0.29 4.56
CA LYS A 631 7.91 -1.05 3.40
C LYS A 631 7.62 -0.16 2.19
N SER A 632 7.42 1.14 2.41
CA SER A 632 7.14 2.12 1.38
C SER A 632 8.04 3.34 1.55
N LEU A 633 8.77 3.70 0.50
CA LEU A 633 9.72 4.80 0.52
C LEU A 633 9.44 5.77 -0.63
N VAL A 634 9.34 7.05 -0.32
CA VAL A 634 9.20 8.13 -1.30
C VAL A 634 10.45 9.00 -1.21
N ILE A 635 11.24 8.99 -2.28
CA ILE A 635 12.46 9.77 -2.42
C ILE A 635 12.10 11.00 -3.27
N LEU A 636 11.99 12.13 -2.60
CA LEU A 636 11.69 13.40 -3.23
C LEU A 636 12.98 14.06 -3.69
N ASP A 637 12.93 14.72 -4.85
CA ASP A 637 13.92 15.73 -5.16
C ASP A 637 13.63 16.94 -4.28
N ALA A 638 14.56 17.28 -3.40
CA ALA A 638 14.44 18.54 -2.68
C ALA A 638 14.55 19.67 -3.72
N THR A 639 13.75 20.72 -3.52
CA THR A 639 13.76 21.98 -4.29
C THR A 639 15.15 22.31 -4.82
N LYS A 640 15.27 22.94 -6.01
CA LYS A 640 16.50 23.35 -6.75
C LYS A 640 17.77 23.74 -5.94
N ALA A 641 17.63 24.04 -4.66
CA ALA A 641 18.69 24.26 -3.67
C ALA A 641 19.39 22.99 -3.13
N SER A 642 18.89 21.77 -3.36
CA SER A 642 19.60 20.55 -2.90
C SER A 642 20.93 20.38 -3.62
N SER A 643 22.01 20.20 -2.86
CA SER A 643 23.35 19.94 -3.41
C SER A 643 23.58 18.47 -3.75
N VAL A 644 22.80 17.54 -3.18
CA VAL A 644 23.00 16.10 -3.35
C VAL A 644 22.02 15.57 -4.38
N LYS A 645 22.56 15.15 -5.53
CA LYS A 645 21.80 14.44 -6.56
C LYS A 645 21.78 12.94 -6.23
N LEU A 646 20.65 12.28 -6.49
CA LEU A 646 20.56 10.82 -6.44
C LEU A 646 21.49 10.19 -7.50
N THR A 647 22.48 9.40 -7.07
CA THR A 647 23.40 8.64 -7.95
C THR A 647 23.07 7.14 -7.91
N GLU A 648 23.69 6.34 -8.79
CA GLU A 648 23.52 4.89 -8.79
C GLU A 648 24.07 4.23 -7.51
N GLU A 649 25.16 4.74 -6.95
CA GLU A 649 25.70 4.27 -5.66
C GLU A 649 24.73 4.53 -4.51
N ASN A 650 24.06 5.69 -4.54
CA ASN A 650 23.04 6.04 -3.55
C ASN A 650 21.86 5.06 -3.63
N VAL A 651 21.40 4.72 -4.83
CA VAL A 651 20.35 3.71 -5.03
C VAL A 651 20.77 2.36 -4.46
N HIS A 652 22.00 1.92 -4.71
CA HIS A 652 22.51 0.66 -4.16
C HIS A 652 22.53 0.67 -2.61
N LEU A 653 23.03 1.76 -2.01
CA LEU A 653 23.05 1.92 -0.55
C LEU A 653 21.64 1.88 0.06
N ILE A 654 20.69 2.60 -0.56
CA ILE A 654 19.29 2.64 -0.13
C ILE A 654 18.71 1.24 -0.23
N ALA A 655 18.84 0.60 -1.39
CA ALA A 655 18.38 -0.77 -1.59
C ALA A 655 18.93 -1.68 -0.50
N MET A 656 20.27 -1.72 -0.32
CA MET A 656 20.96 -2.53 0.69
C MET A 656 20.46 -2.30 2.12
N THR A 657 20.05 -1.09 2.45
CA THR A 657 19.47 -0.80 3.77
C THR A 657 18.06 -1.37 3.90
N PHE A 658 17.19 -1.09 2.93
CA PHE A 658 15.78 -1.39 3.05
C PHE A 658 15.44 -2.70 2.32
N THR A 659 15.72 -3.82 2.99
CA THR A 659 15.55 -5.17 2.44
C THR A 659 14.08 -5.60 2.28
N ASN A 660 13.14 -4.88 2.89
CA ASN A 660 11.71 -5.21 2.92
C ASN A 660 10.83 -4.20 2.14
N LEU A 661 11.42 -3.38 1.26
CA LEU A 661 10.63 -2.45 0.45
C LEU A 661 9.74 -3.19 -0.54
N CYS A 662 8.46 -2.89 -0.44
CA CYS A 662 7.43 -3.31 -1.39
C CYS A 662 7.14 -2.16 -2.39
N ASP A 663 7.21 -0.90 -1.94
CA ASP A 663 6.79 0.24 -2.74
C ASP A 663 7.87 1.32 -2.73
N VAL A 664 8.27 1.78 -3.91
CA VAL A 664 9.25 2.86 -4.05
C VAL A 664 8.71 3.92 -5.00
N TYR A 665 8.71 5.17 -4.56
CA TYR A 665 8.55 6.33 -5.42
C TYR A 665 9.86 7.10 -5.47
N VAL A 666 10.27 7.53 -6.66
CA VAL A 666 11.47 8.34 -6.85
C VAL A 666 11.18 9.49 -7.82
N ASP A 667 11.47 10.71 -7.41
CA ASP A 667 11.58 11.82 -8.34
C ASP A 667 13.01 11.88 -8.90
N VAL A 668 13.16 11.74 -10.22
CA VAL A 668 14.46 11.86 -10.91
C VAL A 668 14.54 13.06 -11.84
N THR A 669 13.56 13.98 -11.77
CA THR A 669 13.45 15.11 -12.71
C THR A 669 14.67 16.04 -12.67
N HIS A 670 15.41 16.10 -11.56
CA HIS A 670 16.67 16.85 -11.43
C HIS A 670 17.78 16.42 -12.39
N LEU A 671 17.73 15.19 -12.91
CA LEU A 671 18.74 14.68 -13.85
C LEU A 671 18.68 15.40 -15.21
N THR A 672 17.65 16.20 -15.49
CA THR A 672 17.53 17.00 -16.73
C THR A 672 18.39 18.27 -16.78
N SER A 673 18.91 18.75 -15.65
CA SER A 673 19.04 20.20 -15.44
C SER A 673 20.40 20.87 -15.71
N ASN A 674 21.45 20.17 -16.15
CA ASN A 674 22.80 20.78 -16.20
C ASN A 674 23.45 20.94 -17.58
N SER A 675 22.81 20.54 -18.68
CA SER A 675 23.33 20.80 -20.02
C SER A 675 22.18 21.04 -20.99
N ASN A 676 22.32 22.00 -21.91
CA ASN A 676 21.36 22.22 -23.00
C ASN A 676 21.18 21.02 -23.94
N GLU A 677 21.86 19.90 -23.67
CA GLU A 677 21.54 18.59 -24.20
C GLU A 677 20.76 17.81 -23.15
N ILE A 678 19.46 17.66 -23.38
CA ILE A 678 18.65 16.65 -22.71
C ILE A 678 19.27 15.32 -23.12
N VAL A 679 19.76 14.55 -22.16
CA VAL A 679 20.24 13.18 -22.40
C VAL A 679 19.26 12.23 -21.71
N PRO A 680 18.16 11.81 -22.38
CA PRO A 680 17.16 10.90 -21.82
C PRO A 680 17.75 9.60 -21.28
N SER A 681 18.90 9.17 -21.81
CA SER A 681 19.55 7.92 -21.41
C SER A 681 20.02 7.90 -19.95
N SER A 682 20.24 9.06 -19.31
CA SER A 682 20.65 9.09 -17.89
C SER A 682 19.50 8.76 -16.95
N MET A 683 18.29 9.26 -17.22
CA MET A 683 17.09 8.97 -16.44
C MET A 683 16.62 7.53 -16.66
N GLU A 684 16.66 7.07 -17.91
CA GLU A 684 16.32 5.69 -18.25
C GLU A 684 17.30 4.70 -17.62
N SER A 685 18.60 5.01 -17.60
CA SER A 685 19.61 4.23 -16.85
C SER A 685 19.26 4.16 -15.36
N MET A 686 18.84 5.28 -14.76
CA MET A 686 18.40 5.30 -13.37
C MET A 686 17.18 4.40 -13.12
N VAL A 687 16.18 4.39 -14.01
CA VAL A 687 15.03 3.47 -13.92
C VAL A 687 15.49 2.01 -13.96
N ILE A 688 16.39 1.66 -14.90
CA ILE A 688 16.97 0.31 -15.01
C ILE A 688 17.72 -0.05 -13.71
N ARG A 689 18.50 0.89 -13.16
CA ARG A 689 19.24 0.70 -11.91
C ARG A 689 18.29 0.46 -10.74
N LEU A 690 17.28 1.30 -10.56
CA LEU A 690 16.25 1.15 -9.51
C LEU A 690 15.62 -0.24 -9.57
N LEU A 691 15.18 -0.69 -10.75
CA LEU A 691 14.62 -2.03 -10.94
C LEU A 691 15.62 -3.11 -10.57
N SER A 692 16.87 -3.03 -11.04
CA SER A 692 17.89 -4.05 -10.79
C SER A 692 18.21 -4.24 -9.30
N GLU A 693 18.15 -3.15 -8.51
CA GLU A 693 18.52 -3.14 -7.10
C GLU A 693 17.36 -3.50 -6.17
N PHE A 694 16.15 -3.04 -6.49
CA PHE A 694 14.97 -3.25 -5.64
C PHE A 694 14.18 -4.51 -5.98
N MET A 695 14.16 -4.96 -7.23
CA MET A 695 13.37 -6.14 -7.64
C MET A 695 13.72 -7.44 -6.89
N PRO A 696 14.99 -7.76 -6.61
CA PRO A 696 15.33 -8.94 -5.79
C PRO A 696 14.73 -8.92 -4.37
N ARG A 697 14.18 -7.77 -3.93
CA ARG A 697 13.70 -7.50 -2.57
C ARG A 697 12.16 -7.56 -2.46
N LYS A 698 11.48 -8.21 -3.41
CA LYS A 698 10.01 -8.33 -3.47
C LYS A 698 9.29 -6.99 -3.69
N LEU A 699 9.89 -6.13 -4.51
CA LEU A 699 9.26 -4.90 -4.95
C LEU A 699 7.93 -5.23 -5.67
N ILE A 700 6.86 -4.57 -5.24
CA ILE A 700 5.50 -4.66 -5.79
C ILE A 700 5.24 -3.48 -6.73
N SER A 701 5.72 -2.29 -6.37
CA SER A 701 5.50 -1.08 -7.15
C SER A 701 6.74 -0.18 -7.19
N LEU A 702 7.05 0.31 -8.38
CA LEU A 702 8.02 1.38 -8.60
C LEU A 702 7.35 2.51 -9.39
N VAL A 703 7.36 3.71 -8.80
CA VAL A 703 6.86 4.93 -9.42
C VAL A 703 8.02 5.89 -9.60
N VAL A 704 8.19 6.43 -10.81
CA VAL A 704 9.30 7.32 -11.14
C VAL A 704 8.78 8.55 -11.86
N ASP A 705 9.04 9.74 -11.32
CA ASP A 705 8.80 11.00 -12.04
C ASP A 705 9.99 11.29 -12.96
N ILE A 706 9.75 11.27 -14.27
CA ILE A 706 10.75 11.21 -15.33
C ILE A 706 10.28 11.97 -16.57
N GLN A 707 11.22 12.54 -17.34
CA GLN A 707 10.97 13.00 -18.71
C GLN A 707 11.55 11.98 -19.70
N PRO A 708 10.81 10.92 -20.06
CA PRO A 708 11.40 9.80 -20.78
C PRO A 708 11.41 10.05 -22.29
N SER A 709 12.06 9.15 -23.03
CA SER A 709 11.94 9.09 -24.49
C SER A 709 10.49 8.84 -24.94
N GLU A 710 10.18 9.21 -26.20
CA GLU A 710 8.87 8.94 -26.81
C GLU A 710 8.53 7.44 -26.86
N GLU A 711 9.53 6.56 -26.86
CA GLU A 711 9.32 5.11 -26.83
C GLU A 711 8.65 4.67 -25.54
N ILE A 712 9.14 5.12 -24.38
CA ILE A 712 8.50 4.85 -23.08
C ILE A 712 7.10 5.48 -23.04
N LYS A 713 6.93 6.73 -23.51
CA LYS A 713 5.62 7.40 -23.51
C LYS A 713 4.57 6.68 -24.35
N THR A 714 5.00 5.96 -25.39
CA THR A 714 4.12 5.24 -26.32
C THR A 714 3.86 3.81 -25.86
N ASN A 715 4.89 3.11 -25.38
CA ASN A 715 4.78 1.71 -24.97
C ASN A 715 5.78 1.36 -23.85
N SER A 716 5.51 1.90 -22.65
CA SER A 716 6.34 1.69 -21.45
C SER A 716 6.60 0.21 -21.17
N LYS A 717 5.57 -0.62 -21.30
CA LYS A 717 5.65 -2.06 -21.04
C LYS A 717 6.63 -2.77 -21.97
N GLN A 718 6.54 -2.53 -23.27
CA GLN A 718 7.44 -3.17 -24.24
C GLN A 718 8.88 -2.67 -24.07
N TRP A 719 9.05 -1.37 -23.80
CA TRP A 719 10.38 -0.81 -23.53
C TRP A 719 11.02 -1.47 -22.30
N LEU A 720 10.27 -1.60 -21.19
CA LEU A 720 10.75 -2.27 -19.97
C LEU A 720 11.07 -3.75 -20.23
N TYR A 721 10.22 -4.44 -21.00
CA TYR A 721 10.46 -5.84 -21.37
C TYR A 721 11.79 -6.01 -22.12
N ASN A 722 12.11 -5.10 -23.04
CA ASN A 722 13.32 -5.18 -23.87
C ASN A 722 14.60 -4.77 -23.11
N ASN A 723 14.49 -3.82 -22.18
CA ASN A 723 15.65 -3.14 -21.58
C ASN A 723 15.95 -3.55 -20.13
N THR A 724 15.11 -4.37 -19.49
CA THR A 724 15.25 -4.71 -18.06
C THR A 724 15.21 -6.21 -17.79
N ILE A 725 15.47 -6.56 -16.53
CA ILE A 725 15.33 -7.93 -16.01
C ILE A 725 13.86 -8.40 -15.90
N LEU A 726 12.88 -7.52 -16.10
CA LEU A 726 11.44 -7.83 -16.00
C LEU A 726 10.93 -8.81 -17.07
N ARG A 727 11.70 -9.08 -18.14
CA ARG A 727 11.33 -10.05 -19.19
C ARG A 727 11.01 -11.47 -18.69
N HIS A 728 11.42 -11.78 -17.46
CA HIS A 728 11.19 -13.08 -16.82
C HIS A 728 10.14 -13.05 -15.70
N GLN A 729 9.44 -11.92 -15.52
CA GLN A 729 8.43 -11.75 -14.48
C GLN A 729 7.11 -11.23 -15.06
N LEU A 730 6.03 -11.46 -14.32
CA LEU A 730 4.74 -10.86 -14.65
C LEU A 730 4.78 -9.42 -14.14
N PHE A 731 4.57 -8.46 -15.04
CA PHE A 731 4.51 -7.05 -14.68
C PHE A 731 3.57 -6.30 -15.62
N ASP A 732 3.20 -5.10 -15.20
CA ASP A 732 2.56 -4.11 -16.05
C ASP A 732 3.19 -2.73 -15.85
N ALA A 733 3.03 -1.86 -16.84
CA ALA A 733 3.56 -0.51 -16.76
C ALA A 733 2.75 0.48 -17.59
N ASP A 734 2.61 1.70 -17.04
CA ASP A 734 1.91 2.80 -17.67
C ASP A 734 2.68 4.12 -17.45
N PHE A 735 2.61 5.01 -18.43
CA PHE A 735 3.19 6.36 -18.34
C PHE A 735 2.09 7.41 -18.32
N ASN A 736 1.94 8.06 -17.17
CA ASN A 736 1.05 9.19 -17.02
C ASN A 736 1.71 10.46 -17.59
N LYS A 737 1.19 10.92 -18.74
CA LYS A 737 1.69 12.11 -19.45
C LYS A 737 1.47 13.41 -18.70
N GLU A 738 0.38 13.53 -17.94
CA GLU A 738 0.05 14.76 -17.20
C GLU A 738 1.01 14.99 -16.04
N LEU A 739 1.40 13.91 -15.36
CA LEU A 739 2.30 13.93 -14.21
C LEU A 739 3.78 13.69 -14.59
N ASN A 740 4.06 13.37 -15.86
CA ASN A 740 5.38 12.89 -16.30
C ASN A 740 5.88 11.73 -15.42
N ARG A 741 5.05 10.71 -15.25
CA ARG A 741 5.25 9.66 -14.25
C ARG A 741 5.16 8.27 -14.87
N LEU A 742 6.23 7.49 -14.74
CA LEU A 742 6.26 6.07 -15.08
C LEU A 742 5.86 5.24 -13.86
N ILE A 743 4.90 4.33 -14.04
CA ILE A 743 4.39 3.46 -12.99
C ILE A 743 4.64 2.02 -13.42
N ILE A 744 5.28 1.23 -12.58
CA ILE A 744 5.63 -0.16 -12.83
C ILE A 744 5.06 -1.00 -11.69
N TRP A 745 4.24 -2.00 -12.04
CA TRP A 745 3.57 -2.89 -11.10
C TRP A 745 3.98 -4.34 -11.34
N MET A 746 4.41 -5.03 -10.29
CA MET A 746 5.01 -6.37 -10.34
C MET A 746 4.27 -7.40 -9.49
#